data_AF-A0A2E6ZY02-F1
#
_entry.id   AF-A0A2E6ZY02-F1
#
_cell.length_a   1.000
_cell.length_b   1.000
_cell.length_c   1.000
_cell.angle_alpha   90.00
_cell.angle_beta   90.00
_cell.angle_gamma   90.00
#
_symmetry.space_group_name_H-M   'P 1'
#
loop_
_entity.id
_entity.type
_entity.pdbx_description
1 polymer ?
#
loop_
_entity_poly.entity_id
_entity_poly.type
_entity_poly.pdbx_seq_one_letter_code
_entity_poly.pdbx_strand_id
1 'polypeptide(L)'
;MTMTFQRLSLVLLVLCLAAAGGATAQNENWQAYPAEEWPLPGGHFGQTRHSTLTQITTENVDRLRGAWVADLDRGEASRSALVMRNGLVFLQTGSSIRALDATTGEERWRHEAPIGRMNKGVALGAGLVFAGLNDSRLIALDQETGELAWEHLVGVDGQWGQWISSPSTYADGLVITGMANGDSYLRGRIAAVDARTGERRWTFEVVPEPGELGADSWPVDSDVWRFGGGGVWMTPTVDADLGMFYVGSGNAVPMWGGELRPGDNLFTSSVIALDLQTGEYRWHQQLVHHDMWEHDMATPLIVYDAMVEGETTRALAAMRTDGYLFMFDAKTGEPIFPIEERPVPQNSFLNTSPTQPFPVGADKVGQECVDPDMIPDGFRAGCYYDPIPPELPNMFIPYMTMRFAPMSYSPVTGYFYGMACVYPRWIKRPENGWFFTNTTVRAPGLTQHGLHVALDSRTNTLAWEHRVPYSDCNSSGAMTTASGLMFHTEPDGNLGAYDQRTGDLLWQFQTGQTGIFGSNGHGGGPVTTYQIDGVQYVALTMNRSVWAFRLDGTIGPRPAQEPPFTVFPHQGPVDATNSIELKRLTTQSNQNTGRNDEWHDPYGLTPMRASVARGATVTWTNPTDLTHTISARDGSWTTGPIAAGASGSVVIETAGEHEYVCTEHPWTIGQLVVE
;
A
#
# COMPACT_ATOMS: atom_id res chain seq x y z
N MET A 1 58.31 75.80 9.57
CA MET A 1 57.82 75.79 8.18
C MET A 1 57.07 74.48 7.98
N THR A 2 55.74 74.58 7.98
CA THR A 2 54.72 73.74 7.30
C THR A 2 55.28 72.68 6.32
N MET A 3 54.82 71.44 6.19
CA MET A 3 53.42 71.02 6.01
C MET A 3 53.36 69.47 5.95
N THR A 4 52.24 68.93 6.44
CA THR A 4 51.75 67.55 6.39
C THR A 4 51.55 67.01 4.95
N PHE A 5 51.85 65.72 4.73
CA PHE A 5 51.31 64.97 3.58
C PHE A 5 50.68 63.64 4.03
N GLN A 6 49.40 63.50 3.71
CA GLN A 6 48.53 62.36 3.95
C GLN A 6 49.01 61.12 3.18
N ARG A 7 48.96 59.95 3.83
CA ARG A 7 48.96 58.65 3.13
C ARG A 7 47.53 58.37 2.67
N LEU A 8 47.33 58.35 1.35
CA LEU A 8 46.11 57.83 0.72
C LEU A 8 46.25 56.30 0.65
N SER A 9 45.36 55.58 1.33
CA SER A 9 45.17 54.13 1.16
C SER A 9 44.40 53.89 -0.14
N LEU A 10 45.03 53.19 -1.09
CA LEU A 10 44.35 52.70 -2.30
C LEU A 10 43.81 51.30 -2.00
N VAL A 11 42.51 51.20 -1.71
CA VAL A 11 41.79 49.91 -1.64
C VAL A 11 41.48 49.51 -3.08
N LEU A 12 42.17 48.50 -3.61
CA LEU A 12 41.78 47.83 -4.85
C LEU A 12 40.59 46.93 -4.54
N LEU A 13 39.37 47.38 -4.86
CA LEU A 13 38.19 46.55 -4.85
C LEU A 13 38.20 45.70 -6.13
N VAL A 14 38.62 44.44 -6.02
CA VAL A 14 38.41 43.45 -7.08
C VAL A 14 36.92 43.09 -7.07
N LEU A 15 36.16 43.66 -8.01
CA LEU A 15 34.81 43.18 -8.32
C LEU A 15 34.95 41.80 -8.99
N CYS A 16 34.90 40.73 -8.19
CA CYS A 16 34.43 39.45 -8.70
C CYS A 16 32.94 39.61 -9.02
N LEU A 17 32.60 39.81 -10.29
CA LEU A 17 31.26 39.49 -10.77
C LEU A 17 31.11 37.97 -10.64
N ALA A 18 30.64 37.52 -9.48
CA ALA A 18 29.88 36.29 -9.42
C ALA A 18 28.62 36.54 -10.26
N ALA A 19 28.62 36.02 -11.48
CA ALA A 19 27.38 35.75 -12.18
C ALA A 19 26.65 34.70 -11.33
N ALA A 20 25.90 35.17 -10.33
CA ALA A 20 24.81 34.42 -9.77
C ALA A 20 23.83 34.24 -10.93
N GLY A 21 23.99 33.13 -11.66
CA GLY A 21 22.92 32.54 -12.43
C GLY A 21 21.85 32.15 -11.42
N GLY A 22 21.08 33.14 -10.97
CA GLY A 22 19.79 32.89 -10.36
C GLY A 22 18.96 32.24 -11.45
N ALA A 23 19.00 30.91 -11.51
CA ALA A 23 17.89 30.14 -12.02
C ALA A 23 16.71 30.60 -11.18
N THR A 24 15.94 31.54 -11.71
CA THR A 24 14.60 31.83 -11.24
C THR A 24 13.91 30.48 -11.25
N ALA A 25 13.68 29.88 -10.07
CA ALA A 25 12.84 28.70 -9.99
C ALA A 25 11.51 29.11 -10.60
N GLN A 26 11.24 28.58 -11.80
CA GLN A 26 9.88 28.53 -12.28
C GLN A 26 9.12 27.73 -11.23
N ASN A 27 8.00 28.27 -10.74
CA ASN A 27 7.01 27.45 -10.07
C ASN A 27 6.61 26.37 -11.06
N GLU A 28 7.02 25.12 -10.78
CA GLU A 28 6.73 23.99 -11.64
C GLU A 28 5.24 23.75 -11.58
N ASN A 29 4.57 23.94 -12.72
CA ASN A 29 3.15 23.71 -12.85
C ASN A 29 2.93 22.39 -13.57
N TRP A 30 2.66 21.34 -12.80
CA TRP A 30 2.34 20.00 -13.29
C TRP A 30 0.84 19.70 -13.16
N GLN A 31 -0.02 20.67 -13.46
CA GLN A 31 -1.48 20.48 -13.44
C GLN A 31 -1.98 19.74 -14.69
N ALA A 32 -1.29 19.89 -15.83
CA ALA A 32 -1.67 19.24 -17.08
C ALA A 32 -1.29 17.75 -17.09
N TYR A 33 -2.05 16.95 -17.85
CA TYR A 33 -1.71 15.55 -18.08
C TYR A 33 -0.30 15.41 -18.70
N PRO A 34 0.50 14.43 -18.24
CA PRO A 34 1.86 14.23 -18.72
C PRO A 34 1.91 13.85 -20.21
N ALA A 35 3.02 14.21 -20.85
CA ALA A 35 3.33 13.94 -22.25
C ALA A 35 4.79 13.47 -22.35
N GLU A 36 5.70 14.37 -22.70
CA GLU A 36 7.12 14.08 -22.86
C GLU A 36 7.81 13.74 -21.54
N GLU A 37 7.37 14.36 -20.44
CA GLU A 37 7.88 14.11 -19.09
C GLU A 37 6.83 13.43 -18.18
N TRP A 38 7.32 12.82 -17.10
CA TRP A 38 6.50 12.21 -16.04
C TRP A 38 7.04 12.62 -14.66
N PRO A 39 6.86 13.87 -14.25
CA PRO A 39 7.58 14.46 -13.12
C PRO A 39 7.11 14.00 -11.74
N LEU A 40 5.91 13.42 -11.64
CA LEU A 40 5.28 13.00 -10.39
C LEU A 40 4.95 11.49 -10.42
N PRO A 41 4.82 10.81 -9.26
CA PRO A 41 4.45 9.39 -9.22
C PRO A 41 3.15 9.08 -9.96
N GLY A 42 2.18 9.98 -9.87
CA GLY A 42 0.90 9.93 -10.59
C GLY A 42 0.91 10.60 -11.98
N GLY A 43 2.07 11.08 -12.44
CA GLY A 43 2.29 11.79 -13.71
C GLY A 43 2.08 13.29 -13.62
N HIS A 44 1.06 13.74 -12.88
CA HIS A 44 0.72 15.16 -12.66
C HIS A 44 0.07 15.34 -11.28
N PHE A 45 -0.27 16.58 -10.89
CA PHE A 45 -0.78 16.89 -9.55
C PHE A 45 -2.05 16.13 -9.16
N GLY A 46 -2.95 15.87 -10.11
CA GLY A 46 -4.18 15.11 -9.88
C GLY A 46 -4.00 13.59 -9.85
N GLN A 47 -2.76 13.09 -10.03
CA GLN A 47 -2.41 11.67 -9.95
C GLN A 47 -3.25 10.70 -10.81
N THR A 48 -3.78 11.15 -11.95
CA THR A 48 -4.66 10.31 -12.78
C THR A 48 -3.92 9.17 -13.49
N ARG A 49 -2.58 9.20 -13.54
CA ARG A 49 -1.76 8.18 -14.23
C ARG A 49 -2.16 7.96 -15.68
N HIS A 50 -2.54 9.04 -16.35
CA HIS A 50 -2.91 9.07 -17.76
C HIS A 50 -1.92 9.91 -18.56
N SER A 51 -1.40 9.36 -19.66
CA SER A 51 -0.54 10.07 -20.60
C SER A 51 -1.30 10.52 -21.83
N THR A 52 -0.95 11.70 -22.35
CA THR A 52 -1.45 12.20 -23.64
C THR A 52 -0.73 11.60 -24.86
N LEU A 53 0.32 10.80 -24.66
CA LEU A 53 1.08 10.18 -25.75
C LEU A 53 0.25 9.14 -26.51
N THR A 54 0.49 9.06 -27.82
CA THR A 54 -0.29 8.23 -28.76
C THR A 54 0.57 7.43 -29.75
N GLN A 55 1.88 7.32 -29.53
CA GLN A 55 2.77 6.62 -30.47
C GLN A 55 2.59 5.11 -30.40
N ILE A 56 2.45 4.56 -29.19
CA ILE A 56 2.11 3.15 -28.95
C ILE A 56 0.58 3.03 -28.91
N THR A 57 0.00 2.22 -29.78
CA THR A 57 -1.46 2.09 -29.99
C THR A 57 -1.89 0.62 -30.01
N THR A 58 -3.19 0.37 -29.97
CA THR A 58 -3.75 -0.99 -30.09
C THR A 58 -3.36 -1.68 -31.40
N GLU A 59 -3.07 -0.93 -32.47
CA GLU A 59 -2.67 -1.47 -33.78
C GLU A 59 -1.18 -1.78 -33.91
N ASN A 60 -0.33 -1.30 -33.00
CA ASN A 60 1.13 -1.47 -33.12
C ASN A 60 1.81 -1.98 -31.84
N VAL A 61 1.07 -2.20 -30.75
CA VAL A 61 1.60 -2.67 -29.47
C VAL A 61 2.29 -4.03 -29.58
N ASP A 62 1.95 -4.84 -30.58
CA ASP A 62 2.61 -6.12 -30.88
C ASP A 62 4.12 -5.97 -31.21
N ARG A 63 4.56 -4.78 -31.62
CA ARG A 63 5.96 -4.42 -31.87
C ARG A 63 6.71 -3.92 -30.64
N LEU A 64 6.02 -3.75 -29.50
CA LEU A 64 6.63 -3.29 -28.26
C LEU A 64 7.63 -4.34 -27.75
N ARG A 65 8.87 -3.94 -27.48
CA ARG A 65 9.94 -4.80 -26.95
C ARG A 65 10.81 -4.01 -25.98
N GLY A 66 11.65 -4.70 -25.21
CA GLY A 66 12.58 -4.04 -24.30
C GLY A 66 13.56 -3.15 -25.07
N ALA A 67 13.64 -1.88 -24.66
CA ALA A 67 14.59 -0.90 -25.17
C ALA A 67 15.93 -1.05 -24.44
N TRP A 68 15.84 -1.07 -23.11
CA TRP A 68 16.95 -1.27 -22.19
C TRP A 68 16.43 -1.90 -20.89
N VAL A 69 17.34 -2.52 -20.14
CA VAL A 69 17.10 -3.05 -18.80
C VAL A 69 18.32 -2.77 -17.94
N ALA A 70 18.10 -2.22 -16.75
CA ALA A 70 19.13 -2.01 -15.74
C ALA A 70 18.87 -2.95 -14.56
N ASP A 71 19.80 -3.87 -14.29
CA ASP A 71 19.72 -4.73 -13.12
C ASP A 71 20.29 -3.99 -11.90
N LEU A 72 19.53 -3.97 -10.80
CA LEU A 72 19.87 -3.29 -9.56
C LEU A 72 20.87 -4.14 -8.75
N ASP A 73 22.02 -3.54 -8.46
CA ASP A 73 23.10 -4.17 -7.70
C ASP A 73 22.69 -4.52 -6.24
N ARG A 74 23.58 -5.24 -5.53
CA ARG A 74 23.54 -5.45 -4.07
C ARG A 74 22.31 -6.13 -3.46
N GLY A 75 21.46 -6.78 -4.26
CA GLY A 75 20.27 -7.42 -3.70
C GLY A 75 19.05 -6.51 -3.62
N GLU A 76 19.18 -5.26 -4.07
CA GLU A 76 18.15 -4.26 -3.88
C GLU A 76 16.96 -4.51 -4.81
N ALA A 77 15.77 -4.49 -4.21
CA ALA A 77 14.50 -4.58 -4.90
C ALA A 77 13.78 -3.22 -4.82
N SER A 78 13.07 -2.87 -5.87
CA SER A 78 12.25 -1.66 -5.94
C SER A 78 10.83 -1.95 -6.39
N ARG A 79 9.92 -1.20 -5.80
CA ARG A 79 8.54 -0.99 -6.27
C ARG A 79 8.28 0.50 -6.54
N SER A 80 9.34 1.26 -6.78
CA SER A 80 9.26 2.69 -7.00
C SER A 80 8.41 3.00 -8.23
N ALA A 81 7.51 3.97 -8.09
CA ALA A 81 6.99 4.71 -9.23
C ALA A 81 8.16 5.50 -9.82
N LEU A 82 8.48 5.23 -11.09
CA LEU A 82 9.53 5.97 -11.78
C LEU A 82 9.03 7.37 -12.12
N VAL A 83 9.80 8.38 -11.77
CA VAL A 83 9.58 9.76 -12.24
C VAL A 83 10.66 10.11 -13.25
N MET A 84 10.27 10.74 -14.36
CA MET A 84 11.16 11.07 -15.47
C MET A 84 11.12 12.56 -15.75
N ARG A 85 12.31 13.18 -15.78
CA ARG A 85 12.48 14.59 -16.12
C ARG A 85 13.86 14.87 -16.70
N ASN A 86 13.95 15.76 -17.68
CA ASN A 86 15.22 16.18 -18.31
C ASN A 86 16.08 15.00 -18.80
N GLY A 87 15.44 13.96 -19.34
CA GLY A 87 16.14 12.76 -19.83
C GLY A 87 16.69 11.82 -18.76
N LEU A 88 16.32 12.03 -17.48
CA LEU A 88 16.69 11.18 -16.36
C LEU A 88 15.45 10.52 -15.76
N VAL A 89 15.58 9.24 -15.39
CA VAL A 89 14.62 8.48 -14.58
C VAL A 89 15.15 8.41 -13.16
N PHE A 90 14.32 8.78 -12.18
CA PHE A 90 14.66 8.75 -10.76
C PHE A 90 13.88 7.68 -10.00
N LEU A 91 14.53 7.05 -9.03
CA LEU A 91 13.96 6.00 -8.20
C LEU A 91 14.67 5.85 -6.85
N GLN A 92 14.00 5.18 -5.91
CA GLN A 92 14.58 4.74 -4.64
C GLN A 92 14.60 3.21 -4.55
N THR A 93 15.70 2.66 -4.04
CA THR A 93 15.94 1.22 -3.89
C THR A 93 16.54 0.95 -2.51
N GLY A 94 15.70 0.72 -1.50
CA GLY A 94 16.18 0.63 -0.12
C GLY A 94 16.77 1.97 0.36
N SER A 95 18.07 1.99 0.62
CA SER A 95 18.83 3.20 1.00
C SER A 95 19.35 4.00 -0.19
N SER A 96 19.36 3.44 -1.40
CA SER A 96 19.92 4.14 -2.55
C SER A 96 18.87 4.99 -3.25
N ILE A 97 19.22 6.23 -3.57
CA ILE A 97 18.48 7.12 -4.47
C ILE A 97 19.31 7.24 -5.74
N ARG A 98 18.68 7.08 -6.91
CA ARG A 98 19.38 6.93 -8.18
C ARG A 98 18.77 7.81 -9.26
N ALA A 99 19.61 8.25 -10.18
CA ALA A 99 19.19 8.74 -11.48
C ALA A 99 19.82 7.88 -12.58
N LEU A 100 18.98 7.42 -13.50
CA LEU A 100 19.37 6.66 -14.68
C LEU A 100 19.12 7.48 -15.93
N ASP A 101 19.96 7.34 -16.94
CA ASP A 101 19.68 7.84 -18.27
C ASP A 101 18.40 7.18 -18.83
N ALA A 102 17.42 7.97 -19.23
CA ALA A 102 16.11 7.47 -19.64
C ALA A 102 16.12 6.72 -20.99
N THR A 103 17.21 6.79 -21.77
CA THR A 103 17.33 6.12 -23.09
C THR A 103 18.21 4.88 -23.07
N THR A 104 19.08 4.74 -22.07
CA THR A 104 20.06 3.64 -21.97
C THR A 104 19.95 2.85 -20.68
N GLY A 105 19.37 3.41 -19.63
CA GLY A 105 19.35 2.84 -18.28
C GLY A 105 20.68 2.96 -17.54
N GLU A 106 21.69 3.64 -18.10
CA GLU A 106 22.97 3.84 -17.44
C GLU A 106 22.82 4.75 -16.22
N GLU A 107 23.36 4.31 -15.08
CA GLU A 107 23.33 5.11 -13.86
C GLU A 107 24.21 6.35 -14.01
N ARG A 108 23.60 7.53 -13.83
CA ARG A 108 24.28 8.82 -13.90
C ARG A 108 24.84 9.23 -12.55
N TRP A 109 24.06 9.01 -11.50
CA TRP A 109 24.50 9.21 -10.12
C TRP A 109 23.71 8.31 -9.18
N ARG A 110 24.28 8.10 -7.99
CA ARG A 110 23.67 7.38 -6.88
C ARG A 110 24.03 8.07 -5.57
N HIS A 111 23.05 8.25 -4.70
CA HIS A 111 23.22 8.68 -3.32
C HIS A 111 22.83 7.54 -2.38
N GLU A 112 23.67 7.27 -1.37
CA GLU A 112 23.40 6.24 -0.36
C GLU A 112 22.97 6.91 0.95
N ALA A 113 21.70 6.79 1.29
CA ALA A 113 21.16 7.29 2.55
C ALA A 113 21.63 6.40 3.73
N PRO A 114 21.78 6.96 4.94
CA PRO A 114 22.25 6.23 6.11
C PRO A 114 21.30 5.11 6.57
N ILE A 115 20.01 5.26 6.27
CA ILE A 115 18.99 4.28 6.57
C ILE A 115 17.98 4.25 5.43
N GLY A 116 17.58 3.05 5.02
CA GLY A 116 16.61 2.87 3.96
C GLY A 116 15.78 1.61 4.17
N ARG A 117 14.59 1.63 3.58
CA ARG A 117 13.68 0.49 3.47
C ARG A 117 13.03 0.57 2.09
N MET A 118 12.29 -0.47 1.73
CA MET A 118 11.42 -0.41 0.56
C MET A 118 10.53 0.84 0.61
N ASN A 119 10.62 1.68 -0.42
CA ASN A 119 9.85 2.90 -0.62
C ASN A 119 9.13 2.83 -1.98
N LYS A 120 8.03 3.56 -2.14
CA LYS A 120 7.27 3.66 -3.41
C LYS A 120 7.82 4.73 -4.38
N GLY A 121 8.93 5.42 -4.08
CA GLY A 121 9.65 6.27 -5.03
C GLY A 121 10.13 7.59 -4.44
N VAL A 122 10.39 8.57 -5.31
CA VAL A 122 10.90 9.91 -4.96
C VAL A 122 9.99 11.00 -5.53
N ALA A 123 10.11 12.22 -4.99
CA ALA A 123 9.48 13.41 -5.54
C ALA A 123 10.50 14.28 -6.25
N LEU A 124 10.10 14.98 -7.31
CA LEU A 124 10.91 16.01 -7.96
C LEU A 124 10.35 17.38 -7.62
N GLY A 125 11.21 18.41 -7.58
CA GLY A 125 10.75 19.77 -7.36
C GLY A 125 11.89 20.77 -7.21
N ALA A 126 11.77 21.96 -7.78
CA ALA A 126 12.74 23.06 -7.59
C ALA A 126 14.20 22.70 -7.92
N GLY A 127 14.43 21.79 -8.86
CA GLY A 127 15.75 21.27 -9.22
C GLY A 127 16.31 20.24 -8.23
N LEU A 128 15.47 19.69 -7.34
CA LEU A 128 15.83 18.73 -6.31
C LEU A 128 15.04 17.42 -6.45
N VAL A 129 15.62 16.35 -5.89
CA VAL A 129 15.00 15.05 -5.66
C VAL A 129 14.77 14.88 -4.17
N PHE A 130 13.52 14.65 -3.76
CA PHE A 130 13.16 14.42 -2.36
C PHE A 130 12.90 12.93 -2.10
N ALA A 131 13.52 12.40 -1.05
CA ALA A 131 13.39 10.99 -0.68
C ALA A 131 13.14 10.82 0.82
N GLY A 132 12.16 9.96 1.15
CA GLY A 132 11.79 9.64 2.52
C GLY A 132 12.56 8.44 3.06
N LEU A 133 13.00 8.53 4.31
CA LEU A 133 13.82 7.52 4.99
C LEU A 133 13.03 6.73 6.05
N ASN A 134 13.63 5.62 6.50
CA ASN A 134 13.01 4.66 7.43
C ASN A 134 12.94 5.14 8.90
N ASP A 135 13.39 6.36 9.19
CA ASP A 135 13.38 6.99 10.51
C ASP A 135 12.74 8.39 10.46
N SER A 136 11.83 8.60 9.49
CA SER A 136 11.10 9.85 9.29
C SER A 136 11.97 11.06 8.96
N ARG A 137 13.20 10.85 8.48
CA ARG A 137 13.96 11.89 7.78
C ARG A 137 13.51 12.03 6.33
N LEU A 138 13.53 13.27 5.85
CA LEU A 138 13.39 13.64 4.45
C LEU A 138 14.75 14.22 4.01
N ILE A 139 15.23 13.78 2.85
CA ILE A 139 16.44 14.32 2.23
C ILE A 139 16.08 15.03 0.93
N ALA A 140 16.86 16.05 0.57
CA ALA A 140 16.85 16.64 -0.76
C ALA A 140 18.23 16.53 -1.40
N LEU A 141 18.24 16.08 -2.64
CA LEU A 141 19.43 15.92 -3.46
C LEU A 141 19.33 16.85 -4.67
N ASP A 142 20.45 17.41 -5.11
CA ASP A 142 20.54 18.07 -6.39
C ASP A 142 20.16 17.09 -7.51
N GLN A 143 19.24 17.48 -8.38
CA GLN A 143 18.65 16.58 -9.37
C GLN A 143 19.66 16.16 -10.45
N GLU A 144 20.67 16.99 -10.76
CA GLU A 144 21.65 16.71 -11.80
C GLU A 144 22.82 15.87 -11.29
N THR A 145 23.23 16.08 -10.03
CA THR A 145 24.47 15.53 -9.46
C THR A 145 24.25 14.47 -8.39
N GLY A 146 23.08 14.45 -7.73
CA GLY A 146 22.81 13.61 -6.57
C GLY A 146 23.49 14.07 -5.27
N GLU A 147 24.09 15.27 -5.26
CA GLU A 147 24.70 15.85 -4.06
C GLU A 147 23.63 16.23 -3.03
N LEU A 148 23.90 15.95 -1.75
CA LEU A 148 22.99 16.28 -0.66
C LEU A 148 22.87 17.80 -0.48
N ALA A 149 21.66 18.32 -0.70
CA ALA A 149 21.34 19.72 -0.43
C ALA A 149 20.99 19.93 1.06
N TRP A 150 20.11 19.08 1.59
CA TRP A 150 19.72 19.10 3.01
C TRP A 150 19.13 17.76 3.45
N GLU A 151 19.10 17.56 4.77
CA GLU A 151 18.49 16.39 5.44
C GLU A 151 17.86 16.86 6.75
N HIS A 152 16.58 16.53 6.95
CA HIS A 152 15.84 16.90 8.16
C HIS A 152 14.96 15.77 8.67
N LEU A 153 14.93 15.60 9.99
CA LEU A 153 13.87 14.86 10.66
C LEU A 153 12.56 15.64 10.56
N VAL A 154 11.54 15.04 9.92
CA VAL A 154 10.21 15.65 9.75
C VAL A 154 9.14 14.95 10.61
N GLY A 155 9.42 13.73 11.08
CA GLY A 155 8.59 12.99 12.02
C GLY A 155 8.74 13.44 13.48
N VAL A 156 8.47 12.51 14.40
CA VAL A 156 8.67 12.70 15.84
C VAL A 156 10.03 12.12 16.24
N ASP A 157 10.83 12.92 16.95
CA ASP A 157 12.13 12.48 17.44
C ASP A 157 12.01 11.32 18.44
N GLY A 158 12.88 10.33 18.29
CA GLY A 158 12.89 9.11 19.11
C GLY A 158 11.69 8.17 18.92
N GLN A 159 10.76 8.44 17.99
CA GLN A 159 9.59 7.61 17.78
C GLN A 159 9.93 6.35 16.98
N TRP A 160 9.77 5.18 17.61
CA TRP A 160 10.14 3.92 16.99
C TRP A 160 9.13 3.52 15.91
N GLY A 161 9.65 3.12 14.75
CA GLY A 161 8.85 2.58 13.66
C GLY A 161 8.10 3.62 12.82
N GLN A 162 8.20 4.92 13.08
CA GLN A 162 7.64 5.92 12.17
C GLN A 162 8.58 6.11 10.96
N TRP A 163 8.04 6.03 9.74
CA TRP A 163 8.83 6.27 8.52
C TRP A 163 8.02 6.89 7.38
N ILE A 164 8.72 7.37 6.34
CA ILE A 164 8.10 7.84 5.09
C ILE A 164 8.14 6.71 4.07
N SER A 165 6.97 6.16 3.73
CA SER A 165 6.85 4.93 2.90
C SER A 165 6.55 5.19 1.42
N SER A 166 6.12 6.40 1.09
CA SER A 166 5.68 6.81 -0.24
C SER A 166 6.38 8.10 -0.63
N PRO A 167 6.48 8.39 -1.94
CA PRO A 167 6.95 9.68 -2.41
C PRO A 167 6.13 10.81 -1.77
N SER A 168 6.83 11.85 -1.35
CA SER A 168 6.25 13.15 -1.04
C SER A 168 5.73 13.83 -2.32
N THR A 169 5.08 14.99 -2.19
CA THR A 169 4.67 15.82 -3.33
C THR A 169 5.26 17.21 -3.17
N TYR A 170 5.95 17.70 -4.19
CA TYR A 170 6.38 19.09 -4.27
C TYR A 170 5.26 19.94 -4.89
N ALA A 171 4.90 21.06 -4.27
CA ALA A 171 4.01 22.05 -4.86
C ALA A 171 4.24 23.43 -4.23
N ASP A 172 4.27 24.47 -5.06
CA ASP A 172 4.37 25.88 -4.65
C ASP A 172 5.44 26.16 -3.57
N GLY A 173 6.64 25.63 -3.79
CA GLY A 173 7.79 25.81 -2.89
C GLY A 173 7.81 24.91 -1.65
N LEU A 174 6.81 24.05 -1.46
CA LEU A 174 6.71 23.12 -0.34
C LEU A 174 6.88 21.67 -0.78
N VAL A 175 7.36 20.83 0.14
CA VAL A 175 7.32 19.37 0.01
C VAL A 175 6.42 18.82 1.10
N ILE A 176 5.33 18.18 0.69
CA ILE A 176 4.29 17.61 1.57
C ILE A 176 4.52 16.11 1.69
N THR A 177 4.61 15.62 2.92
CA THR A 177 4.91 14.21 3.19
C THR A 177 4.07 13.64 4.32
N GLY A 178 3.59 12.41 4.14
CA GLY A 178 2.90 11.64 5.18
C GLY A 178 3.82 10.62 5.87
N MET A 179 3.50 10.31 7.13
CA MET A 179 4.20 9.29 7.92
C MET A 179 3.35 8.02 8.03
N ALA A 180 3.99 6.88 7.76
CA ALA A 180 3.38 5.57 7.75
C ALA A 180 3.44 4.86 9.11
N ASN A 181 2.92 3.62 9.13
CA ASN A 181 3.03 2.67 10.24
C ASN A 181 2.21 3.04 11.49
N GLY A 182 0.97 3.51 11.28
CA GLY A 182 -0.01 3.74 12.36
C GLY A 182 -0.22 2.51 13.26
N ASP A 183 -0.15 1.31 12.68
CA ASP A 183 -0.23 0.01 13.35
C ASP A 183 0.84 -0.24 14.41
N SER A 184 1.90 0.57 14.43
CA SER A 184 2.88 0.57 15.52
C SER A 184 2.48 1.47 16.69
N TYR A 185 1.18 1.67 16.91
CA TYR A 185 0.61 2.48 17.99
C TYR A 185 1.07 3.93 17.85
N LEU A 186 0.97 4.46 16.64
CA LEU A 186 1.39 5.82 16.30
C LEU A 186 0.18 6.67 15.95
N ARG A 187 0.28 7.98 16.16
CA ARG A 187 -0.62 8.95 15.52
C ARG A 187 -0.10 9.23 14.12
N GLY A 188 -0.99 9.15 13.14
CA GLY A 188 -0.72 9.56 11.77
C GLY A 188 -0.37 11.04 11.71
N ARG A 189 0.66 11.37 10.92
CA ARG A 189 1.18 12.73 10.79
C ARG A 189 1.41 13.07 9.32
N ILE A 190 1.23 14.35 9.01
CA ILE A 190 1.63 14.99 7.77
C ILE A 190 2.54 16.17 8.13
N ALA A 191 3.58 16.41 7.34
CA ALA A 191 4.41 17.60 7.44
C ALA A 191 4.59 18.25 6.07
N ALA A 192 4.70 19.57 6.07
CA ALA A 192 5.28 20.30 4.96
C ALA A 192 6.57 20.99 5.37
N VAL A 193 7.55 20.93 4.47
CA VAL A 193 8.83 21.63 4.59
C VAL A 193 9.03 22.57 3.42
N ASP A 194 9.80 23.63 3.63
CA ASP A 194 10.32 24.44 2.54
C ASP A 194 11.22 23.57 1.65
N ALA A 195 10.96 23.58 0.34
CA ALA A 195 11.66 22.70 -0.60
C ALA A 195 13.18 22.98 -0.68
N ARG A 196 13.61 24.23 -0.46
CA ARG A 196 15.01 24.63 -0.60
C ARG A 196 15.80 24.47 0.69
N THR A 197 15.17 24.70 1.84
CA THR A 197 15.88 24.68 3.13
C THR A 197 15.58 23.45 3.96
N GLY A 198 14.49 22.73 3.68
CA GLY A 198 14.00 21.63 4.51
C GLY A 198 13.39 22.08 5.84
N GLU A 199 13.26 23.39 6.09
CA GLU A 199 12.66 23.91 7.30
C GLU A 199 11.16 23.58 7.35
N ARG A 200 10.73 22.98 8.46
CA ARG A 200 9.33 22.62 8.69
C ARG A 200 8.45 23.86 8.78
N ARG A 201 7.40 23.88 7.97
CA ARG A 201 6.44 25.00 7.89
C ARG A 201 5.21 24.74 8.75
N TRP A 202 4.67 23.53 8.66
CA TRP A 202 3.53 23.09 9.46
C TRP A 202 3.49 21.57 9.58
N THR A 203 2.68 21.09 10.52
CA THR A 203 2.33 19.69 10.72
C THR A 203 0.84 19.56 10.95
N PHE A 204 0.27 18.43 10.52
CA PHE A 204 -1.10 18.04 10.81
C PHE A 204 -1.10 16.64 11.42
N GLU A 205 -1.76 16.47 12.57
CA GLU A 205 -1.97 15.17 13.22
C GLU A 205 -3.34 14.63 12.83
N VAL A 206 -3.40 13.40 12.31
CA VAL A 206 -4.64 12.78 11.80
C VAL A 206 -5.60 12.44 12.94
N VAL A 207 -5.07 11.93 14.05
CA VAL A 207 -5.86 11.68 15.25
C VAL A 207 -5.76 12.94 16.11
N PRO A 208 -6.87 13.67 16.36
CA PRO A 208 -6.86 14.95 17.06
C PRO A 208 -6.58 14.80 18.57
N GLU A 209 -5.99 15.83 19.16
CA GLU A 209 -5.86 15.95 20.62
C GLU A 209 -7.17 16.45 21.26
N PRO A 210 -7.41 16.21 22.55
CA PRO A 210 -8.57 16.73 23.25
C PRO A 210 -8.74 18.25 23.08
N GLY A 211 -9.90 18.66 22.56
CA GLY A 211 -10.24 20.06 22.28
C GLY A 211 -10.05 20.48 20.82
N GLU A 212 -9.43 19.64 19.99
CA GLU A 212 -9.37 19.84 18.53
C GLU A 212 -10.62 19.30 17.82
N LEU A 213 -10.82 19.70 16.57
CA LEU A 213 -11.93 19.22 15.74
C LEU A 213 -11.86 17.69 15.61
N GLY A 214 -12.99 17.00 15.86
CA GLY A 214 -13.11 15.54 15.77
C GLY A 214 -12.66 14.78 17.02
N ALA A 215 -12.08 15.45 18.02
CA ALA A 215 -11.62 14.80 19.27
C ALA A 215 -12.76 14.23 20.11
N ASP A 216 -13.99 14.71 19.93
CA ASP A 216 -15.21 14.21 20.56
C ASP A 216 -15.64 12.83 20.05
N SER A 217 -15.09 12.38 18.91
CA SER A 217 -15.27 11.02 18.38
C SER A 217 -14.31 9.98 18.99
N TRP A 218 -13.46 10.39 19.93
CA TRP A 218 -12.58 9.51 20.71
C TRP A 218 -12.94 9.54 22.19
N PRO A 219 -12.62 8.46 22.95
CA PRO A 219 -12.83 8.47 24.39
C PRO A 219 -12.02 9.57 25.08
N VAL A 220 -12.72 10.53 25.68
CA VAL A 220 -12.12 11.71 26.35
C VAL A 220 -11.50 11.39 27.72
N ASP A 221 -11.86 10.25 28.31
CA ASP A 221 -11.38 9.77 29.61
C ASP A 221 -10.24 8.74 29.48
N SER A 222 -9.67 8.60 28.29
CA SER A 222 -8.58 7.65 27.99
C SER A 222 -7.50 8.29 27.12
N ASP A 223 -6.27 7.77 27.22
CA ASP A 223 -5.14 8.14 26.36
C ASP A 223 -5.08 7.32 25.06
N VAL A 224 -6.12 6.53 24.74
CA VAL A 224 -6.14 5.64 23.56
C VAL A 224 -5.89 6.38 22.23
N TRP A 225 -6.37 7.62 22.11
CA TRP A 225 -6.16 8.48 20.94
C TRP A 225 -4.67 8.74 20.66
N ARG A 226 -3.80 8.69 21.68
CA ARG A 226 -2.34 8.83 21.50
C ARG A 226 -1.72 7.69 20.69
N PHE A 227 -2.45 6.59 20.57
CA PHE A 227 -2.06 5.38 19.86
C PHE A 227 -3.06 5.05 18.75
N GLY A 228 -3.84 6.04 18.31
CA GLY A 228 -5.06 5.87 17.53
C GLY A 228 -4.87 5.45 16.06
N GLY A 229 -3.64 5.33 15.55
CA GLY A 229 -3.39 4.94 14.16
C GLY A 229 -3.51 6.12 13.20
N GLY A 230 -4.17 5.92 12.06
CA GLY A 230 -4.39 6.98 11.06
C GLY A 230 -3.15 7.30 10.20
N GLY A 231 -2.19 6.38 10.07
CA GLY A 231 -0.96 6.61 9.29
C GLY A 231 -1.25 7.09 7.86
N VAL A 232 -0.46 8.02 7.34
CA VAL A 232 -0.60 8.56 5.98
C VAL A 232 0.52 8.00 5.12
N TRP A 233 0.19 6.97 4.34
CA TRP A 233 1.20 6.16 3.67
C TRP A 233 1.02 6.07 2.16
N MET A 234 0.19 6.95 1.58
CA MET A 234 0.06 7.17 0.12
C MET A 234 0.53 8.58 -0.25
N THR A 235 0.89 8.79 -1.52
CA THR A 235 1.39 10.08 -2.01
C THR A 235 0.29 11.15 -1.91
N PRO A 236 0.55 12.30 -1.25
CA PRO A 236 -0.41 13.41 -1.19
C PRO A 236 -0.79 13.91 -2.59
N THR A 237 -2.09 14.11 -2.83
CA THR A 237 -2.60 14.61 -4.11
C THR A 237 -2.80 16.10 -4.01
N VAL A 238 -2.39 16.87 -5.01
CA VAL A 238 -2.43 18.34 -4.96
C VAL A 238 -3.42 18.85 -6.00
N ASP A 239 -4.12 19.93 -5.66
CA ASP A 239 -4.75 20.80 -6.63
C ASP A 239 -4.25 22.23 -6.42
N ALA A 240 -3.29 22.62 -7.27
CA ALA A 240 -2.62 23.91 -7.15
C ALA A 240 -3.56 25.10 -7.43
N ASP A 241 -4.57 24.90 -8.29
CA ASP A 241 -5.54 25.95 -8.63
C ASP A 241 -6.47 26.25 -7.44
N LEU A 242 -6.77 25.23 -6.64
CA LEU A 242 -7.55 25.36 -5.41
C LEU A 242 -6.70 25.74 -4.19
N GLY A 243 -5.37 25.68 -4.29
CA GLY A 243 -4.46 25.88 -3.16
C GLY A 243 -4.61 24.80 -2.08
N MET A 244 -4.97 23.57 -2.46
CA MET A 244 -5.28 22.48 -1.54
C MET A 244 -4.48 21.22 -1.86
N PHE A 245 -4.36 20.36 -0.85
CA PHE A 245 -3.94 18.98 -1.04
C PHE A 245 -4.83 18.03 -0.24
N TYR A 246 -4.78 16.77 -0.64
CA TYR A 246 -5.67 15.72 -0.18
C TYR A 246 -4.86 14.50 0.20
N VAL A 247 -5.28 13.85 1.29
CA VAL A 247 -4.72 12.58 1.74
C VAL A 247 -5.82 11.60 2.13
N GLY A 248 -5.52 10.32 1.94
CA GLY A 248 -6.23 9.23 2.61
C GLY A 248 -5.51 8.87 3.90
N SER A 249 -6.25 8.83 5.02
CA SER A 249 -5.72 8.38 6.31
C SER A 249 -5.93 6.88 6.52
N GLY A 250 -5.04 6.30 7.33
CA GLY A 250 -5.07 4.88 7.67
C GLY A 250 -6.14 4.49 8.69
N ASN A 251 -6.16 3.20 9.02
CA ASN A 251 -7.06 2.56 9.99
C ASN A 251 -6.89 3.11 11.41
N ALA A 252 -7.93 2.94 12.22
CA ALA A 252 -7.85 3.17 13.66
C ALA A 252 -7.08 2.04 14.36
N VAL A 253 -6.41 2.39 15.47
CA VAL A 253 -5.64 1.48 16.31
C VAL A 253 -6.09 1.62 17.78
N PRO A 254 -6.18 0.52 18.56
CA PRO A 254 -5.89 -0.88 18.22
C PRO A 254 -6.79 -1.47 17.12
N MET A 255 -6.18 -2.13 16.13
CA MET A 255 -6.82 -2.48 14.84
C MET A 255 -8.10 -3.29 15.00
N TRP A 256 -8.09 -4.32 15.87
CA TRP A 256 -9.25 -5.16 16.16
C TRP A 256 -9.95 -4.82 17.49
N GLY A 257 -9.44 -3.82 18.23
CA GLY A 257 -9.82 -3.54 19.61
C GLY A 257 -10.82 -2.38 19.75
N GLY A 258 -11.95 -2.41 19.02
CA GLY A 258 -12.95 -1.34 19.05
C GLY A 258 -13.54 -1.05 20.43
N GLU A 259 -13.59 -2.07 21.31
CA GLU A 259 -14.02 -1.94 22.70
C GLU A 259 -13.20 -0.92 23.51
N LEU A 260 -11.94 -0.67 23.10
CA LEU A 260 -11.03 0.26 23.76
C LEU A 260 -11.18 1.70 23.28
N ARG A 261 -11.89 1.91 22.16
CA ARG A 261 -11.98 3.18 21.45
C ARG A 261 -13.39 3.47 20.91
N PRO A 262 -14.44 3.39 21.73
CA PRO A 262 -15.80 3.70 21.28
C PRO A 262 -15.87 5.11 20.64
N GLY A 263 -16.64 5.22 19.56
CA GLY A 263 -16.79 6.44 18.76
C GLY A 263 -16.25 6.29 17.34
N ASP A 264 -16.53 7.26 16.48
CA ASP A 264 -16.19 7.19 15.06
C ASP A 264 -14.70 7.23 14.77
N ASN A 265 -13.88 7.69 15.73
CA ASN A 265 -12.42 7.71 15.66
C ASN A 265 -11.85 8.61 14.53
N LEU A 266 -12.38 9.82 14.37
CA LEU A 266 -11.93 10.79 13.36
C LEU A 266 -10.47 11.25 13.60
N PHE A 267 -9.65 11.47 12.59
CA PHE A 267 -9.92 11.40 11.15
C PHE A 267 -9.34 10.12 10.53
N THR A 268 -9.46 8.96 11.19
CA THR A 268 -9.03 7.67 10.61
C THR A 268 -9.97 7.25 9.48
N SER A 269 -9.47 6.43 8.54
CA SER A 269 -10.24 5.90 7.39
C SER A 269 -11.03 7.00 6.63
N SER A 270 -10.36 8.14 6.41
CA SER A 270 -10.98 9.35 5.90
C SER A 270 -10.20 9.92 4.70
N VAL A 271 -10.92 10.61 3.83
CA VAL A 271 -10.35 11.62 2.93
C VAL A 271 -10.27 12.93 3.69
N ILE A 272 -9.10 13.57 3.69
CA ILE A 272 -8.86 14.84 4.38
C ILE A 272 -8.33 15.85 3.37
N ALA A 273 -8.97 17.02 3.28
CA ALA A 273 -8.54 18.16 2.48
C ALA A 273 -7.98 19.25 3.39
N LEU A 274 -6.78 19.73 3.06
CA LEU A 274 -6.04 20.72 3.82
C LEU A 274 -5.55 21.84 2.90
N ASP A 275 -5.40 23.04 3.47
CA ASP A 275 -4.72 24.15 2.79
C ASP A 275 -3.26 23.80 2.52
N LEU A 276 -2.80 24.04 1.30
CA LEU A 276 -1.44 23.71 0.87
C LEU A 276 -0.37 24.49 1.64
N GLN A 277 -0.60 25.78 1.91
CA GLN A 277 0.41 26.67 2.46
C GLN A 277 0.42 26.68 3.99
N THR A 278 -0.74 26.52 4.62
CA THR A 278 -0.89 26.62 6.09
C THR A 278 -1.09 25.27 6.78
N GLY A 279 -1.51 24.23 6.05
CA GLY A 279 -1.92 22.95 6.64
C GLY A 279 -3.25 23.02 7.39
N GLU A 280 -3.99 24.14 7.30
CA GLU A 280 -5.27 24.31 7.96
C GLU A 280 -6.33 23.39 7.36
N TYR A 281 -7.18 22.85 8.22
CA TYR A 281 -8.30 22.01 7.85
C TYR A 281 -9.29 22.72 6.91
N ARG A 282 -9.73 22.03 5.86
CA ARG A 282 -10.78 22.50 4.94
C ARG A 282 -12.05 21.67 5.06
N TRP A 283 -11.97 20.38 4.77
CA TRP A 283 -13.07 19.43 4.88
C TRP A 283 -12.54 18.01 5.02
N HIS A 284 -13.38 17.08 5.46
CA HIS A 284 -13.10 15.64 5.41
C HIS A 284 -14.35 14.86 5.04
N GLN A 285 -14.14 13.62 4.60
CA GLN A 285 -15.18 12.60 4.45
C GLN A 285 -14.66 11.30 5.06
N GLN A 286 -15.23 10.87 6.19
CA GLN A 286 -14.90 9.58 6.78
C GLN A 286 -15.69 8.49 6.06
N LEU A 287 -14.97 7.50 5.52
CA LEU A 287 -15.58 6.46 4.69
C LEU A 287 -15.72 5.12 5.42
N VAL A 288 -15.18 5.02 6.64
CA VAL A 288 -15.42 3.91 7.57
C VAL A 288 -15.56 4.47 8.97
N HIS A 289 -16.74 4.33 9.56
CA HIS A 289 -16.99 4.71 10.94
C HIS A 289 -16.48 3.62 11.88
N HIS A 290 -15.77 4.01 12.95
CA HIS A 290 -15.29 3.08 13.97
C HIS A 290 -14.58 1.85 13.37
N ASP A 291 -13.60 2.10 12.48
CA ASP A 291 -12.94 1.04 11.71
C ASP A 291 -12.35 -0.03 12.64
N MET A 292 -12.71 -1.30 12.43
CA MET A 292 -12.14 -2.47 13.11
C MET A 292 -11.71 -3.56 12.12
N TRP A 293 -11.52 -3.19 10.86
CA TRP A 293 -11.33 -4.12 9.75
C TRP A 293 -10.06 -3.83 8.94
N GLU A 294 -9.22 -2.90 9.42
CA GLU A 294 -8.05 -2.39 8.69
C GLU A 294 -8.47 -1.71 7.37
N HIS A 295 -9.60 -1.00 7.36
CA HIS A 295 -10.09 -0.33 6.16
C HIS A 295 -9.51 1.08 6.03
N ASP A 296 -8.19 1.16 5.86
CA ASP A 296 -7.46 2.38 5.51
C ASP A 296 -7.94 3.00 4.18
N MET A 297 -7.75 4.31 4.00
CA MET A 297 -7.78 4.94 2.66
C MET A 297 -6.41 4.78 1.96
N ALA A 298 -6.20 3.59 1.41
CA ALA A 298 -4.90 3.04 1.04
C ALA A 298 -4.58 3.00 -0.47
N THR A 299 -5.28 3.81 -1.26
CA THR A 299 -4.96 4.09 -2.67
C THR A 299 -4.67 5.59 -2.80
N PRO A 300 -3.77 6.05 -3.69
CA PRO A 300 -3.66 7.48 -3.95
C PRO A 300 -5.01 8.01 -4.44
N LEU A 301 -5.35 9.21 -3.98
CA LEU A 301 -6.55 9.91 -4.42
C LEU A 301 -6.33 10.43 -5.85
N ILE A 302 -7.40 10.61 -6.60
CA ILE A 302 -7.33 11.18 -7.96
C ILE A 302 -8.13 12.47 -7.99
N VAL A 303 -7.50 13.57 -8.38
CA VAL A 303 -8.22 14.79 -8.76
C VAL A 303 -8.36 14.80 -10.29
N TYR A 304 -9.59 14.98 -10.75
CA TYR A 304 -9.95 14.95 -12.16
C TYR A 304 -11.10 15.91 -12.46
N ASP A 305 -11.38 16.10 -13.75
CA ASP A 305 -12.50 16.91 -14.20
C ASP A 305 -13.71 16.01 -14.47
N ALA A 306 -14.69 16.05 -13.56
CA ALA A 306 -15.93 15.29 -13.67
C ALA A 306 -16.96 16.04 -14.52
N MET A 307 -17.82 15.31 -15.23
CA MET A 307 -18.99 15.87 -15.91
C MET A 307 -20.23 15.64 -15.03
N VAL A 308 -20.77 16.69 -14.44
CA VAL A 308 -21.92 16.66 -13.52
C VAL A 308 -23.00 17.55 -14.08
N GLU A 309 -24.17 16.98 -14.39
CA GLU A 309 -25.31 17.72 -14.97
C GLU A 309 -25.00 18.54 -16.23
N GLY A 310 -23.95 18.15 -16.98
CA GLY A 310 -23.51 18.86 -18.19
C GLY A 310 -22.49 19.98 -17.94
N GLU A 311 -22.08 20.19 -16.69
CA GLU A 311 -21.01 21.11 -16.30
C GLU A 311 -19.75 20.33 -15.88
N THR A 312 -18.59 20.94 -16.11
CA THR A 312 -17.31 20.38 -15.66
C THR A 312 -17.06 20.80 -14.21
N THR A 313 -17.01 19.82 -13.30
CA THR A 313 -16.72 20.02 -11.88
C THR A 313 -15.36 19.43 -11.54
N ARG A 314 -14.54 20.18 -10.81
CA ARG A 314 -13.27 19.66 -10.29
C ARG A 314 -13.57 18.68 -9.16
N ALA A 315 -13.27 17.40 -9.37
CA ALA A 315 -13.69 16.33 -8.46
C ALA A 315 -12.48 15.54 -7.92
N LEU A 316 -12.67 14.96 -6.75
CA LEU A 316 -11.75 14.03 -6.11
C LEU A 316 -12.39 12.65 -5.99
N ALA A 317 -11.67 11.63 -6.43
CA ALA A 317 -12.07 10.23 -6.33
C ALA A 317 -11.25 9.50 -5.26
N ALA A 318 -11.94 8.70 -4.45
CA ALA A 318 -11.37 7.91 -3.36
C ALA A 318 -11.96 6.49 -3.39
N MET A 319 -11.09 5.49 -3.49
CA MET A 319 -11.50 4.08 -3.43
C MET A 319 -11.43 3.59 -1.99
N ARG A 320 -12.56 3.17 -1.44
CA ARG A 320 -12.57 2.47 -0.16
C ARG A 320 -12.11 1.05 -0.38
N THR A 321 -11.39 0.49 0.59
CA THR A 321 -10.73 -0.81 0.43
C THR A 321 -11.68 -1.97 0.21
N ASP A 322 -12.97 -1.82 0.50
CA ASP A 322 -14.01 -2.80 0.20
C ASP A 322 -14.54 -2.73 -1.26
N GLY A 323 -13.98 -1.86 -2.11
CA GLY A 323 -14.27 -1.83 -3.55
C GLY A 323 -15.35 -0.84 -3.98
N TYR A 324 -15.79 0.08 -3.11
CA TYR A 324 -16.65 1.20 -3.51
C TYR A 324 -15.85 2.46 -3.85
N LEU A 325 -16.17 3.05 -5.01
CA LEU A 325 -15.63 4.33 -5.43
C LEU A 325 -16.51 5.49 -4.94
N PHE A 326 -15.89 6.39 -4.19
CA PHE A 326 -16.50 7.64 -3.74
C PHE A 326 -15.93 8.80 -4.54
N MET A 327 -16.80 9.77 -4.85
CA MET A 327 -16.43 10.95 -5.62
C MET A 327 -17.01 12.19 -4.96
N PHE A 328 -16.19 13.23 -4.84
CA PHE A 328 -16.52 14.48 -4.16
C PHE A 328 -16.15 15.67 -5.03
N ASP A 329 -16.86 16.79 -4.90
CA ASP A 329 -16.33 18.08 -5.32
C ASP A 329 -15.02 18.33 -4.56
N ALA A 330 -13.93 18.57 -5.28
CA ALA A 330 -12.60 18.67 -4.69
C ALA A 330 -12.49 19.90 -3.76
N LYS A 331 -13.31 20.92 -3.97
CA LYS A 331 -13.26 22.15 -3.19
C LYS A 331 -14.07 22.03 -1.90
N THR A 332 -15.26 21.47 -1.95
CA THR A 332 -16.22 21.48 -0.84
C THR A 332 -16.30 20.15 -0.09
N GLY A 333 -15.87 19.05 -0.72
CA GLY A 333 -16.08 17.71 -0.19
C GLY A 333 -17.51 17.21 -0.36
N GLU A 334 -18.39 17.97 -1.03
CA GLU A 334 -19.76 17.54 -1.29
C GLU A 334 -19.77 16.33 -2.24
N PRO A 335 -20.60 15.31 -1.97
CA PRO A 335 -20.60 14.10 -2.77
C PRO A 335 -21.15 14.35 -4.18
N ILE A 336 -20.45 13.87 -5.21
CA ILE A 336 -20.90 13.91 -6.62
C ILE A 336 -22.09 12.98 -6.83
N PHE A 337 -22.05 11.80 -6.20
CA PHE A 337 -23.18 10.86 -6.10
C PHE A 337 -23.65 10.82 -4.66
N PRO A 338 -24.96 10.86 -4.37
CA PRO A 338 -25.46 10.81 -3.01
C PRO A 338 -24.84 9.68 -2.19
N ILE A 339 -24.54 9.95 -0.92
CA ILE A 339 -24.07 8.95 0.04
C ILE A 339 -25.20 8.69 1.03
N GLU A 340 -25.46 7.42 1.29
CA GLU A 340 -26.43 6.98 2.29
C GLU A 340 -25.77 6.18 3.40
N GLU A 341 -26.29 6.32 4.62
CA GLU A 341 -25.92 5.50 5.76
C GLU A 341 -26.71 4.19 5.75
N ARG A 342 -26.02 3.05 5.60
CA ARG A 342 -26.66 1.72 5.62
C ARG A 342 -26.39 1.01 6.94
N PRO A 343 -27.38 0.36 7.56
CA PRO A 343 -27.18 -0.45 8.75
C PRO A 343 -26.17 -1.57 8.51
N VAL A 344 -25.28 -1.80 9.49
CA VAL A 344 -24.31 -2.91 9.50
C VAL A 344 -24.51 -3.81 10.73
N PRO A 345 -23.97 -5.04 10.75
CA PRO A 345 -24.08 -5.93 11.91
C PRO A 345 -23.61 -5.28 13.21
N GLN A 346 -24.36 -5.50 14.29
CA GLN A 346 -24.12 -4.85 15.59
C GLN A 346 -23.52 -5.81 16.61
N ASN A 347 -22.51 -5.35 17.35
CA ASN A 347 -21.90 -6.03 18.49
C ASN A 347 -21.60 -5.01 19.60
N SER A 348 -22.29 -5.14 20.73
CA SER A 348 -22.18 -4.21 21.86
C SER A 348 -20.83 -4.28 22.58
N PHE A 349 -20.16 -5.43 22.57
CA PHE A 349 -18.83 -5.55 23.17
C PHE A 349 -17.80 -4.74 22.37
N LEU A 350 -17.88 -4.81 21.04
CA LEU A 350 -16.97 -4.08 20.14
C LEU A 350 -17.38 -2.62 19.87
N ASN A 351 -18.54 -2.16 20.36
CA ASN A 351 -19.08 -0.81 20.06
C ASN A 351 -19.19 -0.52 18.55
N THR A 352 -19.58 -1.52 17.75
CA THR A 352 -19.79 -1.36 16.29
C THR A 352 -20.61 -0.10 15.98
N SER A 353 -20.21 0.64 14.94
CA SER A 353 -21.03 1.74 14.43
C SER A 353 -22.41 1.22 13.96
N PRO A 354 -23.52 1.93 14.20
CA PRO A 354 -24.85 1.55 13.70
C PRO A 354 -24.92 1.44 12.17
N THR A 355 -24.17 2.29 11.47
CA THR A 355 -24.19 2.41 10.01
C THR A 355 -22.80 2.63 9.43
N GLN A 356 -22.70 2.45 8.11
CA GLN A 356 -21.54 2.82 7.31
C GLN A 356 -22.01 3.61 6.08
N PRO A 357 -21.17 4.51 5.53
CA PRO A 357 -21.53 5.31 4.38
C PRO A 357 -21.42 4.48 3.09
N PHE A 358 -22.32 4.65 2.13
CA PHE A 358 -22.24 4.01 0.82
C PHE A 358 -22.67 4.96 -0.29
N PRO A 359 -21.97 4.97 -1.44
CA PRO A 359 -22.43 5.73 -2.59
C PRO A 359 -23.67 5.07 -3.19
N VAL A 360 -24.72 5.85 -3.41
CA VAL A 360 -26.00 5.40 -3.95
C VAL A 360 -25.83 5.05 -5.42
N GLY A 361 -26.31 3.86 -5.81
CA GLY A 361 -26.28 3.38 -7.19
C GLY A 361 -24.90 2.92 -7.70
N ALA A 362 -23.88 2.90 -6.84
CA ALA A 362 -22.56 2.45 -7.20
C ALA A 362 -22.44 0.92 -7.22
N ASP A 363 -21.68 0.38 -8.18
CA ASP A 363 -21.27 -1.02 -8.15
C ASP A 363 -20.09 -1.23 -7.19
N LYS A 364 -20.05 -2.41 -6.55
CA LYS A 364 -18.93 -2.85 -5.72
C LYS A 364 -17.95 -3.65 -6.59
N VAL A 365 -16.66 -3.33 -6.51
CA VAL A 365 -15.60 -4.20 -7.02
C VAL A 365 -15.46 -5.41 -6.11
N GLY A 366 -15.61 -6.60 -6.67
CA GLY A 366 -15.56 -7.85 -5.92
C GLY A 366 -16.79 -8.10 -5.02
N GLN A 367 -16.71 -9.14 -4.20
CA GLN A 367 -17.84 -9.64 -3.41
C GLN A 367 -17.95 -8.97 -2.03
N GLU A 368 -19.17 -8.88 -1.50
CA GLU A 368 -19.44 -8.35 -0.15
C GLU A 368 -19.03 -9.31 0.97
N CYS A 369 -19.12 -10.61 0.70
CA CYS A 369 -18.84 -11.67 1.65
C CYS A 369 -17.84 -12.67 1.06
N VAL A 370 -17.17 -13.42 1.92
CA VAL A 370 -16.27 -14.50 1.51
C VAL A 370 -17.08 -15.57 0.79
N ASP A 371 -16.62 -15.97 -0.39
CA ASP A 371 -17.12 -17.17 -1.06
C ASP A 371 -16.73 -18.42 -0.24
N PRO A 372 -17.69 -19.23 0.26
CA PRO A 372 -17.40 -20.43 1.03
C PRO A 372 -16.49 -21.42 0.31
N ASP A 373 -16.51 -21.46 -1.03
CA ASP A 373 -15.65 -22.35 -1.82
C ASP A 373 -14.18 -21.92 -1.80
N MET A 374 -13.88 -20.72 -1.31
CA MET A 374 -12.52 -20.21 -1.20
C MET A 374 -11.83 -20.58 0.12
N ILE A 375 -12.56 -21.05 1.13
CA ILE A 375 -12.01 -21.32 2.46
C ILE A 375 -12.04 -22.82 2.80
N PRO A 376 -11.11 -23.31 3.65
CA PRO A 376 -11.12 -24.71 4.06
C PRO A 376 -12.35 -25.09 4.88
N ASP A 377 -12.68 -26.39 4.91
CA ASP A 377 -13.77 -26.92 5.73
C ASP A 377 -13.64 -26.55 7.22
N GLY A 378 -14.79 -26.29 7.84
CA GLY A 378 -14.89 -25.98 9.27
C GLY A 378 -14.66 -24.51 9.64
N PHE A 379 -14.33 -23.67 8.65
CA PHE A 379 -14.38 -22.22 8.77
C PHE A 379 -15.76 -21.67 8.39
N ARG A 380 -16.02 -20.42 8.79
CA ARG A 380 -17.21 -19.66 8.43
C ARG A 380 -16.84 -18.48 7.54
N ALA A 381 -17.58 -18.30 6.46
CA ALA A 381 -17.51 -17.10 5.65
C ALA A 381 -18.25 -15.95 6.36
N GLY A 382 -17.58 -14.81 6.50
CA GLY A 382 -18.14 -13.53 6.93
C GLY A 382 -18.14 -12.49 5.82
N CYS A 383 -18.58 -11.27 6.16
CA CYS A 383 -18.67 -10.11 5.28
C CYS A 383 -17.85 -8.92 5.83
N TYR A 384 -17.66 -7.87 5.02
CA TYR A 384 -16.75 -6.76 5.33
C TYR A 384 -16.98 -6.05 6.67
N TYR A 385 -18.23 -5.97 7.13
CA TYR A 385 -18.60 -5.31 8.38
C TYR A 385 -19.06 -6.27 9.46
N ASP A 386 -18.83 -7.57 9.28
CA ASP A 386 -19.08 -8.52 10.37
C ASP A 386 -18.09 -8.23 11.53
N PRO A 387 -18.59 -8.15 12.78
CA PRO A 387 -17.73 -8.00 13.94
C PRO A 387 -16.83 -9.24 14.10
N ILE A 388 -15.61 -9.04 14.58
CA ILE A 388 -14.64 -10.12 14.83
C ILE A 388 -14.47 -10.27 16.35
N PRO A 389 -15.41 -10.88 17.09
CA PRO A 389 -15.28 -11.01 18.54
C PRO A 389 -14.43 -12.25 18.91
N PRO A 390 -13.87 -12.34 20.13
CA PRO A 390 -12.94 -13.41 20.49
C PRO A 390 -13.59 -14.81 20.48
N GLU A 391 -14.91 -14.88 20.66
CA GLU A 391 -15.69 -16.11 20.66
C GLU A 391 -15.98 -16.70 19.28
N LEU A 392 -15.61 -16.04 18.18
CA LEU A 392 -15.67 -16.57 16.81
C LEU A 392 -14.27 -16.78 16.21
N PRO A 393 -13.50 -17.77 16.71
CA PRO A 393 -12.11 -17.98 16.31
C PRO A 393 -11.94 -18.61 14.92
N ASN A 394 -13.01 -18.88 14.17
CA ASN A 394 -13.00 -19.60 12.89
C ASN A 394 -13.72 -18.84 11.76
N MET A 395 -13.84 -17.52 11.90
CA MET A 395 -14.41 -16.68 10.85
C MET A 395 -13.31 -16.18 9.91
N PHE A 396 -13.58 -16.29 8.61
CA PHE A 396 -12.86 -15.58 7.56
C PHE A 396 -13.67 -14.36 7.16
N ILE A 397 -13.03 -13.20 7.08
CA ILE A 397 -13.64 -12.00 6.50
C ILE A 397 -13.04 -11.70 5.12
N PRO A 398 -13.76 -11.01 4.23
CA PRO A 398 -13.15 -10.38 3.07
C PRO A 398 -12.12 -9.38 3.60
N TYR A 399 -10.95 -9.34 2.99
CA TYR A 399 -9.87 -8.50 3.50
C TYR A 399 -9.33 -7.62 2.38
N MET A 400 -9.82 -6.38 2.36
CA MET A 400 -9.45 -5.29 1.45
C MET A 400 -9.30 -5.69 -0.03
N THR A 401 -10.35 -5.50 -0.82
CA THR A 401 -10.36 -5.76 -2.27
C THR A 401 -9.45 -4.80 -3.03
N MET A 402 -9.50 -3.50 -2.73
CA MET A 402 -8.79 -2.45 -3.46
C MET A 402 -7.81 -1.70 -2.54
N ARG A 403 -6.52 -2.06 -2.55
CA ARG A 403 -5.48 -1.49 -1.67
C ARG A 403 -4.16 -1.36 -2.42
N PHE A 404 -3.27 -0.45 -2.02
CA PHE A 404 -1.88 -0.27 -2.49
C PHE A 404 -1.69 0.15 -3.96
N ALA A 405 -2.27 -0.59 -4.89
CA ALA A 405 -2.15 -0.37 -6.32
C ALA A 405 -2.80 0.98 -6.69
N PRO A 406 -2.06 1.90 -7.32
CA PRO A 406 -2.64 3.17 -7.73
C PRO A 406 -3.66 2.97 -8.86
N MET A 407 -4.81 3.62 -8.74
CA MET A 407 -5.79 3.68 -9.82
C MET A 407 -5.30 4.61 -10.93
N SER A 408 -5.90 4.50 -12.12
CA SER A 408 -5.77 5.53 -13.16
C SER A 408 -7.13 6.03 -13.60
N TYR A 409 -7.20 7.23 -14.17
CA TYR A 409 -8.40 7.80 -14.78
C TYR A 409 -8.09 8.21 -16.21
N SER A 410 -8.88 7.74 -17.18
CA SER A 410 -8.73 8.10 -18.60
C SER A 410 -9.83 9.06 -19.05
N PRO A 411 -9.50 10.32 -19.43
CA PRO A 411 -10.47 11.24 -20.01
C PRO A 411 -10.97 10.78 -21.40
N VAL A 412 -10.29 9.82 -22.04
CA VAL A 412 -10.71 9.25 -23.34
C VAL A 412 -11.96 8.38 -23.20
N THR A 413 -12.06 7.64 -22.09
CA THR A 413 -13.21 6.75 -21.82
C THR A 413 -14.15 7.31 -20.76
N GLY A 414 -13.65 8.18 -19.88
CA GLY A 414 -14.33 8.60 -18.65
C GLY A 414 -14.29 7.54 -17.55
N TYR A 415 -13.34 6.59 -17.60
CA TYR A 415 -13.29 5.46 -16.67
C TYR A 415 -12.13 5.59 -15.68
N PHE A 416 -12.37 5.12 -14.46
CA PHE A 416 -11.33 4.73 -13.51
C PHE A 416 -10.94 3.28 -13.73
N TYR A 417 -9.64 2.98 -13.64
CA TYR A 417 -9.10 1.63 -13.76
C TYR A 417 -8.41 1.21 -12.48
N GLY A 418 -8.72 0.00 -12.02
CA GLY A 418 -8.28 -0.51 -10.72
C GLY A 418 -7.86 -1.98 -10.79
N MET A 419 -6.98 -2.36 -9.85
CA MET A 419 -6.53 -3.74 -9.65
C MET A 419 -6.93 -4.17 -8.25
N ALA A 420 -7.59 -5.32 -8.17
CA ALA A 420 -8.19 -5.84 -6.96
C ALA A 420 -7.68 -7.23 -6.61
N CYS A 421 -7.75 -7.59 -5.33
CA CYS A 421 -7.58 -8.95 -4.86
C CYS A 421 -8.86 -9.47 -4.21
N VAL A 422 -9.26 -10.69 -4.54
CA VAL A 422 -10.28 -11.43 -3.80
C VAL A 422 -9.56 -12.43 -2.91
N TYR A 423 -9.46 -12.05 -1.65
CA TYR A 423 -8.52 -12.64 -0.70
C TYR A 423 -9.14 -12.65 0.71
N PRO A 424 -9.74 -13.77 1.14
CA PRO A 424 -10.27 -13.92 2.49
C PRO A 424 -9.15 -13.98 3.53
N ARG A 425 -9.39 -13.48 4.74
CA ARG A 425 -8.41 -13.55 5.83
C ARG A 425 -9.00 -14.05 7.14
N TRP A 426 -8.26 -14.93 7.81
CA TRP A 426 -8.61 -15.49 9.10
C TRP A 426 -8.03 -14.61 10.21
N ILE A 427 -8.89 -13.90 10.94
CA ILE A 427 -8.47 -13.04 12.04
C ILE A 427 -8.80 -13.74 13.35
N LYS A 428 -7.76 -14.10 14.10
CA LYS A 428 -7.85 -14.75 15.40
C LYS A 428 -7.64 -13.72 16.50
N ARG A 429 -8.72 -13.09 16.93
CA ARG A 429 -8.65 -12.00 17.91
C ARG A 429 -8.62 -12.55 19.36
N PRO A 430 -7.62 -12.19 20.18
CA PRO A 430 -7.64 -12.46 21.62
C PRO A 430 -8.57 -11.50 22.37
N GLU A 431 -8.90 -11.81 23.63
CA GLU A 431 -9.66 -10.88 24.49
C GLU A 431 -8.91 -9.57 24.77
N ASN A 432 -7.58 -9.60 24.76
CA ASN A 432 -6.76 -8.40 24.91
C ASN A 432 -6.77 -7.58 23.61
N GLY A 433 -7.61 -6.55 23.52
CA GLY A 433 -7.71 -5.66 22.36
C GLY A 433 -6.42 -4.93 21.97
N TRP A 434 -5.43 -4.85 22.86
CA TRP A 434 -4.12 -4.29 22.52
C TRP A 434 -3.25 -5.26 21.70
N PHE A 435 -3.60 -6.54 21.61
CA PHE A 435 -2.87 -7.55 20.84
C PHE A 435 -3.51 -7.74 19.46
N PHE A 436 -2.87 -7.21 18.40
CA PHE A 436 -3.43 -7.26 17.04
C PHE A 436 -2.42 -7.48 15.91
N THR A 437 -1.12 -7.34 16.16
CA THR A 437 -0.10 -7.38 15.08
C THR A 437 0.15 -8.79 14.52
N ASN A 438 -0.12 -9.83 15.32
CA ASN A 438 0.13 -11.24 14.97
C ASN A 438 -1.13 -12.13 15.06
N THR A 439 -2.31 -11.55 14.88
CA THR A 439 -3.59 -12.25 15.00
C THR A 439 -4.13 -12.74 13.66
N THR A 440 -3.53 -12.31 12.55
CA THR A 440 -4.07 -12.56 11.22
C THR A 440 -3.32 -13.69 10.52
N VAL A 441 -4.04 -14.74 10.15
CA VAL A 441 -3.50 -16.04 9.73
C VAL A 441 -3.94 -16.41 8.32
N ARG A 442 -3.12 -17.19 7.63
CA ARG A 442 -3.44 -17.85 6.35
C ARG A 442 -3.57 -19.34 6.60
N ALA A 443 -4.76 -19.90 6.37
CA ALA A 443 -4.97 -21.33 6.48
C ALA A 443 -4.50 -22.04 5.19
N PRO A 444 -3.90 -23.23 5.29
CA PRO A 444 -3.64 -24.06 4.11
C PRO A 444 -4.97 -24.41 3.41
N GLY A 445 -4.97 -24.48 2.08
CA GLY A 445 -6.15 -24.76 1.26
C GLY A 445 -7.01 -23.52 0.92
N LEU A 446 -6.77 -22.37 1.57
CA LEU A 446 -7.37 -21.09 1.18
C LEU A 446 -7.06 -20.79 -0.29
N THR A 447 -8.02 -20.30 -1.06
CA THR A 447 -7.79 -19.85 -2.44
C THR A 447 -7.87 -18.33 -2.56
N GLN A 448 -7.25 -17.78 -3.60
CA GLN A 448 -7.26 -16.36 -3.90
C GLN A 448 -7.22 -16.12 -5.41
N HIS A 449 -7.71 -14.95 -5.83
CA HIS A 449 -7.61 -14.49 -7.21
C HIS A 449 -7.61 -12.96 -7.25
N GLY A 450 -7.52 -12.36 -8.43
CA GLY A 450 -7.55 -10.91 -8.60
C GLY A 450 -8.64 -10.49 -9.58
N LEU A 451 -8.86 -9.17 -9.64
CA LEU A 451 -9.80 -8.54 -10.57
C LEU A 451 -9.13 -7.34 -11.23
N HIS A 452 -9.30 -7.22 -12.54
CA HIS A 452 -9.02 -5.99 -13.28
C HIS A 452 -10.36 -5.34 -13.60
N VAL A 453 -10.50 -4.04 -13.29
CA VAL A 453 -11.78 -3.36 -13.42
C VAL A 453 -11.68 -2.02 -14.11
N ALA A 454 -12.77 -1.63 -14.78
CA ALA A 454 -13.06 -0.25 -15.13
C ALA A 454 -14.40 0.19 -14.54
N LEU A 455 -14.42 1.38 -13.94
CA LEU A 455 -15.60 2.02 -13.35
C LEU A 455 -15.90 3.31 -14.13
N ASP A 456 -17.14 3.49 -14.57
CA ASP A 456 -17.56 4.70 -15.28
C ASP A 456 -17.77 5.85 -14.29
N SER A 457 -17.02 6.94 -14.43
CA SER A 457 -17.08 8.08 -13.49
C SER A 457 -18.42 8.82 -13.53
N ARG A 458 -19.23 8.62 -14.57
CA ARG A 458 -20.50 9.35 -14.80
C ARG A 458 -21.70 8.61 -14.21
N THR A 459 -21.58 7.32 -13.98
CA THR A 459 -22.65 6.47 -13.43
C THR A 459 -22.25 5.79 -12.12
N ASN A 460 -20.95 5.75 -11.81
CA ASN A 460 -20.35 5.02 -10.69
C ASN A 460 -20.58 3.50 -10.75
N THR A 461 -20.69 2.94 -11.96
CA THR A 461 -20.95 1.51 -12.20
C THR A 461 -19.78 0.87 -12.95
N LEU A 462 -19.66 -0.45 -12.87
CA LEU A 462 -18.65 -1.21 -13.61
C LEU A 462 -18.92 -1.09 -15.12
N ALA A 463 -17.92 -0.62 -15.87
CA ALA A 463 -17.91 -0.69 -17.32
C ALA A 463 -17.49 -2.09 -17.78
N TRP A 464 -16.52 -2.68 -17.09
CA TRP A 464 -16.10 -4.07 -17.24
C TRP A 464 -15.34 -4.56 -15.99
N GLU A 465 -15.34 -5.86 -15.78
CA GLU A 465 -14.57 -6.56 -14.74
C GLU A 465 -14.06 -7.89 -15.31
N HIS A 466 -12.77 -8.16 -15.13
CA HIS A 466 -12.12 -9.40 -15.54
C HIS A 466 -11.47 -10.08 -14.35
N ARG A 467 -11.72 -11.37 -14.19
CA ARG A 467 -11.04 -12.20 -13.19
C ARG A 467 -9.66 -12.62 -13.70
N VAL A 468 -8.63 -12.33 -12.91
CA VAL A 468 -7.25 -12.77 -13.15
C VAL A 468 -6.84 -13.84 -12.13
N PRO A 469 -5.93 -14.77 -12.48
CA PRO A 469 -5.65 -15.95 -11.65
C PRO A 469 -4.98 -15.62 -10.31
N TYR A 470 -4.22 -14.52 -10.23
CA TYR A 470 -3.42 -14.18 -9.06
C TYR A 470 -4.04 -13.04 -8.25
N SER A 471 -3.82 -13.04 -6.94
CA SER A 471 -4.14 -11.90 -6.09
C SER A 471 -3.28 -10.69 -6.49
N ASP A 472 -3.93 -9.55 -6.79
CA ASP A 472 -3.31 -8.48 -7.58
C ASP A 472 -3.43 -7.06 -6.97
N CYS A 473 -3.79 -6.95 -5.70
CA CYS A 473 -3.86 -5.63 -5.04
C CYS A 473 -2.47 -5.06 -4.70
N ASN A 474 -1.40 -5.85 -4.59
CA ASN A 474 -0.05 -5.30 -4.35
C ASN A 474 0.69 -4.85 -5.63
N SER A 475 0.00 -4.74 -6.76
CA SER A 475 0.56 -4.58 -8.11
C SER A 475 1.01 -3.16 -8.47
N SER A 476 1.44 -2.97 -9.74
CA SER A 476 1.78 -1.66 -10.30
C SER A 476 0.61 -0.69 -10.37
N GLY A 477 -0.63 -1.19 -10.22
CA GLY A 477 -1.83 -0.48 -10.62
C GLY A 477 -1.89 -0.25 -12.13
N ALA A 478 -2.85 0.59 -12.55
CA ALA A 478 -3.06 0.92 -13.95
C ALA A 478 -2.26 2.17 -14.37
N MET A 479 -1.88 2.24 -15.64
CA MET A 479 -1.46 3.46 -16.32
C MET A 479 -2.16 3.51 -17.68
N THR A 480 -2.78 4.63 -18.05
CA THR A 480 -3.51 4.75 -19.32
C THR A 480 -2.86 5.76 -20.26
N THR A 481 -3.17 5.65 -21.55
CA THR A 481 -2.66 6.52 -22.61
C THR A 481 -3.79 7.04 -23.49
N ALA A 482 -3.59 8.17 -24.16
CA ALA A 482 -4.57 8.73 -25.08
C ALA A 482 -4.84 7.84 -26.32
N SER A 483 -3.95 6.88 -26.62
CA SER A 483 -4.14 5.90 -27.70
C SER A 483 -5.12 4.76 -27.36
N GLY A 484 -5.63 4.71 -26.13
CA GLY A 484 -6.60 3.69 -25.72
C GLY A 484 -5.99 2.44 -25.08
N LEU A 485 -4.70 2.46 -24.70
CA LEU A 485 -4.04 1.35 -24.00
C LEU A 485 -3.96 1.56 -22.48
N MET A 486 -4.24 0.52 -21.70
CA MET A 486 -3.93 0.41 -20.28
C MET A 486 -2.70 -0.49 -20.10
N PHE A 487 -1.75 -0.10 -19.27
CA PHE A 487 -0.58 -0.92 -18.91
C PHE A 487 -0.61 -1.29 -17.43
N HIS A 488 -0.17 -2.51 -17.13
CA HIS A 488 -0.16 -3.05 -15.78
C HIS A 488 0.82 -4.24 -15.69
N THR A 489 1.42 -4.47 -14.51
CA THR A 489 2.27 -5.63 -14.24
C THR A 489 1.56 -6.70 -13.43
N GLU A 490 1.62 -7.93 -13.91
CA GLU A 490 1.01 -9.10 -13.26
C GLU A 490 1.95 -9.71 -12.20
N PRO A 491 1.41 -10.41 -11.17
CA PRO A 491 2.19 -11.02 -10.11
C PRO A 491 3.21 -12.08 -10.55
N ASP A 492 3.03 -12.67 -11.73
CA ASP A 492 3.93 -13.66 -12.33
C ASP A 492 5.07 -13.04 -13.17
N GLY A 493 5.22 -11.71 -13.12
CA GLY A 493 6.34 -10.99 -13.74
C GLY A 493 6.09 -10.48 -15.15
N ASN A 494 4.86 -10.61 -15.66
CA ASN A 494 4.50 -10.04 -16.95
C ASN A 494 4.20 -8.53 -16.86
N LEU A 495 4.60 -7.77 -17.87
CA LEU A 495 3.99 -6.49 -18.22
C LEU A 495 2.94 -6.73 -19.28
N GLY A 496 1.69 -6.36 -19.02
CA GLY A 496 0.58 -6.42 -19.96
C GLY A 496 0.21 -5.06 -20.54
N ALA A 497 -0.32 -5.06 -21.76
CA ALA A 497 -1.01 -3.95 -22.39
C ALA A 497 -2.41 -4.41 -22.81
N TYR A 498 -3.42 -3.64 -22.41
CA TYR A 498 -4.84 -3.99 -22.51
C TYR A 498 -5.60 -2.89 -23.25
N ASP A 499 -6.67 -3.24 -23.94
CA ASP A 499 -7.61 -2.27 -24.47
C ASP A 499 -8.41 -1.62 -23.32
N GLN A 500 -8.37 -0.29 -23.22
CA GLN A 500 -9.04 0.45 -22.15
C GLN A 500 -10.57 0.27 -22.11
N ARG A 501 -11.21 0.06 -23.26
CA ARG A 501 -12.69 0.00 -23.33
C ARG A 501 -13.24 -1.36 -22.97
N THR A 502 -12.47 -2.40 -23.21
CA THR A 502 -12.92 -3.80 -23.05
C THR A 502 -12.20 -4.54 -21.94
N GLY A 503 -10.99 -4.12 -21.57
CA GLY A 503 -10.11 -4.84 -20.65
C GLY A 503 -9.38 -6.02 -21.31
N ASP A 504 -9.52 -6.22 -22.62
CA ASP A 504 -8.89 -7.33 -23.33
C ASP A 504 -7.37 -7.18 -23.37
N LEU A 505 -6.64 -8.24 -23.03
CA LEU A 505 -5.18 -8.31 -23.15
C LEU A 505 -4.78 -8.33 -24.63
N LEU A 506 -4.00 -7.33 -25.05
CA LEU A 506 -3.52 -7.18 -26.44
C LEU A 506 -2.07 -7.61 -26.61
N TRP A 507 -1.26 -7.44 -25.57
CA TRP A 507 0.16 -7.76 -25.59
C TRP A 507 0.67 -8.03 -24.17
N GLN A 508 1.67 -8.91 -24.06
CA GLN A 508 2.35 -9.18 -22.81
C GLN A 508 3.84 -9.44 -23.02
N PHE A 509 4.64 -9.15 -22.00
CA PHE A 509 6.08 -9.39 -21.98
C PHE A 509 6.56 -9.87 -20.62
N GLN A 510 7.28 -10.99 -20.60
CA GLN A 510 7.86 -11.54 -19.39
C GLN A 510 9.20 -10.89 -19.06
N THR A 511 9.25 -10.21 -17.91
CA THR A 511 10.44 -9.50 -17.43
C THR A 511 11.50 -10.41 -16.81
N GLY A 512 11.12 -11.65 -16.49
CA GLY A 512 11.97 -12.67 -15.88
C GLY A 512 12.14 -12.52 -14.37
N GLN A 513 11.37 -11.64 -13.72
CA GLN A 513 11.32 -11.51 -12.27
C GLN A 513 9.86 -11.34 -11.84
N THR A 514 9.47 -11.96 -10.73
CA THR A 514 8.24 -11.58 -10.05
C THR A 514 8.47 -10.26 -9.32
N GLY A 515 7.39 -9.52 -9.12
CA GLY A 515 7.39 -8.34 -8.26
C GLY A 515 7.81 -8.64 -6.84
N ILE A 516 7.91 -7.61 -6.01
CA ILE A 516 8.26 -7.77 -4.60
C ILE A 516 7.10 -8.44 -3.86
N PHE A 517 7.40 -9.50 -3.10
CA PHE A 517 6.42 -10.14 -2.23
C PHE A 517 5.94 -9.19 -1.13
N GLY A 518 4.64 -8.96 -1.07
CA GLY A 518 3.94 -8.29 0.02
C GLY A 518 2.87 -9.19 0.63
N SER A 519 2.21 -8.70 1.68
CA SER A 519 1.16 -9.44 2.39
C SER A 519 0.03 -9.91 1.47
N ASN A 520 -0.19 -9.27 0.32
CA ASN A 520 -1.31 -9.57 -0.59
C ASN A 520 -0.83 -9.83 -2.03
N GLY A 521 0.33 -10.47 -2.21
CA GLY A 521 0.84 -10.87 -3.53
C GLY A 521 2.14 -10.19 -3.94
N HIS A 522 2.59 -10.48 -5.15
CA HIS A 522 3.80 -9.90 -5.74
C HIS A 522 3.41 -8.72 -6.63
N GLY A 523 4.18 -7.63 -6.60
CA GLY A 523 3.92 -6.50 -7.50
C GLY A 523 5.16 -5.76 -7.96
N GLY A 524 5.15 -5.37 -9.24
CA GLY A 524 6.10 -4.42 -9.81
C GLY A 524 5.79 -2.99 -9.36
N GLY A 525 6.72 -2.08 -9.61
CA GLY A 525 6.45 -0.65 -9.41
C GLY A 525 5.47 -0.11 -10.46
N PRO A 526 4.78 0.99 -10.15
CA PRO A 526 3.86 1.63 -11.09
C PRO A 526 4.49 1.93 -12.45
N VAL A 527 3.77 1.61 -13.52
CA VAL A 527 4.20 1.87 -14.90
C VAL A 527 4.20 3.38 -15.17
N THR A 528 5.23 3.84 -15.88
CA THR A 528 5.43 5.23 -16.30
C THR A 528 5.63 5.26 -17.81
N THR A 529 5.19 6.32 -18.49
CA THR A 529 5.50 6.54 -19.91
C THR A 529 6.04 7.95 -20.13
N TYR A 530 6.91 8.10 -21.12
CA TYR A 530 7.54 9.37 -21.45
C TYR A 530 8.00 9.38 -22.91
N GLN A 531 8.45 10.54 -23.41
CA GLN A 531 8.96 10.67 -24.77
C GLN A 531 10.30 11.43 -24.78
N ILE A 532 11.28 10.89 -25.50
CA ILE A 532 12.58 11.55 -25.72
C ILE A 532 12.89 11.49 -27.21
N ASP A 533 13.27 12.63 -27.80
CA ASP A 533 13.61 12.76 -29.21
C ASP A 533 12.54 12.16 -30.16
N GLY A 534 11.26 12.34 -29.79
CA GLY A 534 10.13 11.82 -30.56
C GLY A 534 9.88 10.32 -30.42
N VAL A 535 10.57 9.62 -29.52
CA VAL A 535 10.38 8.19 -29.25
C VAL A 535 9.67 8.00 -27.91
N GLN A 536 8.50 7.34 -27.92
CA GLN A 536 7.78 7.00 -26.70
C GLN A 536 8.39 5.77 -26.02
N TYR A 537 8.55 5.85 -24.71
CA TYR A 537 8.97 4.76 -23.83
C TYR A 537 7.88 4.43 -22.81
N VAL A 538 7.81 3.16 -22.42
CA VAL A 538 7.06 2.68 -21.25
C VAL A 538 8.07 2.06 -20.31
N ALA A 539 8.08 2.41 -19.03
CA ALA A 539 9.09 1.97 -18.07
C ALA A 539 8.48 1.60 -16.71
N LEU A 540 9.16 0.69 -16.00
CA LEU A 540 8.73 0.22 -14.69
C LEU A 540 9.89 -0.41 -13.91
N THR A 541 9.71 -0.53 -12.60
CA THR A 541 10.55 -1.40 -11.77
C THR A 541 9.90 -2.77 -11.64
N MET A 542 10.67 -3.83 -11.81
CA MET A 542 10.25 -5.18 -11.50
C MET A 542 11.30 -5.80 -10.58
N ASN A 543 11.02 -5.76 -9.28
CA ASN A 543 11.88 -6.29 -8.23
C ASN A 543 13.30 -5.72 -8.36
N ARG A 544 14.27 -6.48 -8.86
CA ARG A 544 15.67 -6.07 -8.97
C ARG A 544 16.05 -5.54 -10.35
N SER A 545 15.09 -5.19 -11.19
CA SER A 545 15.37 -4.64 -12.52
C SER A 545 14.53 -3.40 -12.79
N VAL A 546 15.07 -2.46 -13.55
CA VAL A 546 14.36 -1.35 -14.17
C VAL A 546 14.28 -1.62 -15.65
N TRP A 547 13.08 -1.66 -16.20
CA TRP A 547 12.84 -1.89 -17.62
C TRP A 547 12.34 -0.63 -18.29
N ALA A 548 12.75 -0.42 -19.55
CA ALA A 548 12.02 0.43 -20.48
C ALA A 548 11.77 -0.30 -21.79
N PHE A 549 10.65 0.05 -22.43
CA PHE A 549 10.11 -0.55 -23.63
C PHE A 549 9.83 0.53 -24.65
N ARG A 550 10.01 0.22 -25.94
CA ARG A 550 9.61 1.07 -27.06
C ARG A 550 9.23 0.21 -28.27
N LEU A 551 8.57 0.82 -29.25
CA LEU A 551 8.33 0.15 -30.53
C LEU A 551 9.66 -0.26 -31.17
N ASP A 552 9.73 -1.51 -31.63
CA ASP A 552 10.93 -2.11 -32.23
C ASP A 552 12.17 -2.09 -31.31
N GLY A 553 11.95 -2.21 -29.99
CA GLY A 553 13.00 -2.53 -29.04
C GLY A 553 13.74 -3.83 -29.41
N THR A 554 14.97 -3.99 -28.93
CA THR A 554 15.84 -5.11 -29.34
C THR A 554 15.96 -6.21 -28.29
N ILE A 555 15.47 -5.98 -27.07
CA ILE A 555 15.53 -6.93 -25.97
C ILE A 555 14.24 -7.76 -25.92
N GLY A 556 14.41 -9.09 -26.03
CA GLY A 556 13.32 -10.06 -25.94
C GLY A 556 12.93 -10.41 -24.49
N PRO A 557 11.80 -11.12 -24.30
CA PRO A 557 11.34 -11.55 -22.99
C PRO A 557 12.34 -12.50 -22.33
N ARG A 558 12.40 -12.47 -21.01
CA ARG A 558 13.19 -13.41 -20.19
C ARG A 558 12.33 -14.64 -19.82
N PRO A 559 12.92 -15.77 -19.38
CA PRO A 559 12.16 -16.93 -18.93
C PRO A 559 11.24 -16.59 -17.74
N ALA A 560 10.03 -17.17 -17.73
CA ALA A 560 9.09 -16.99 -16.63
C ALA A 560 9.61 -17.60 -15.32
N GLN A 561 9.29 -16.95 -14.20
CA GLN A 561 9.54 -17.48 -12.86
C GLN A 561 8.42 -18.45 -12.47
N GLU A 562 8.58 -19.14 -11.33
CA GLU A 562 7.49 -19.90 -10.74
C GLU A 562 6.34 -18.93 -10.39
N PRO A 563 5.11 -19.20 -10.88
CA PRO A 563 4.00 -18.31 -10.62
C PRO A 563 3.63 -18.31 -9.13
N PRO A 564 3.04 -17.21 -8.62
CA PRO A 564 2.52 -17.18 -7.26
C PRO A 564 1.46 -18.26 -7.04
N PHE A 565 1.39 -18.77 -5.82
CA PHE A 565 0.36 -19.74 -5.45
C PHE A 565 -1.05 -19.11 -5.52
N THR A 566 -1.99 -19.88 -6.06
CA THR A 566 -3.43 -19.53 -6.07
C THR A 566 -4.21 -20.30 -4.99
N VAL A 567 -3.61 -21.38 -4.47
CA VAL A 567 -4.06 -22.14 -3.31
C VAL A 567 -2.93 -22.10 -2.26
N PHE A 568 -3.25 -21.70 -1.04
CA PHE A 568 -2.27 -21.56 0.02
C PHE A 568 -1.73 -22.92 0.47
N PRO A 569 -0.41 -23.14 0.42
CA PRO A 569 0.18 -24.35 0.97
C PRO A 569 0.31 -24.25 2.50
N HIS A 570 0.72 -25.35 3.13
CA HIS A 570 1.26 -25.32 4.49
C HIS A 570 2.53 -24.44 4.52
N GLN A 571 2.61 -23.53 5.48
CA GLN A 571 3.72 -22.59 5.64
C GLN A 571 4.46 -22.80 6.96
N GLY A 572 5.69 -22.30 7.04
CA GLY A 572 6.51 -22.36 8.26
C GLY A 572 7.44 -23.57 8.31
N PRO A 573 8.31 -23.62 9.33
CA PRO A 573 9.31 -24.68 9.48
C PRO A 573 8.65 -26.05 9.72
N VAL A 574 9.34 -27.10 9.29
CA VAL A 574 9.02 -28.49 9.66
C VAL A 574 10.03 -28.89 10.72
N ASP A 575 9.55 -29.09 11.95
CA ASP A 575 10.42 -29.45 13.07
C ASP A 575 10.54 -30.97 13.19
N ALA A 576 11.76 -31.49 13.27
CA ALA A 576 12.00 -32.91 13.49
C ALA A 576 11.66 -33.29 14.94
N THR A 577 10.39 -33.64 15.19
CA THR A 577 9.86 -33.96 16.52
C THR A 577 8.67 -34.91 16.40
N ASN A 578 8.53 -35.80 17.38
CA ASN A 578 7.35 -36.63 17.55
C ASN A 578 6.44 -36.14 18.69
N SER A 579 6.67 -34.94 19.21
CA SER A 579 5.86 -34.31 20.27
C SER A 579 5.30 -32.98 19.78
N ILE A 580 3.99 -32.82 19.91
CA ILE A 580 3.23 -31.64 19.48
C ILE A 580 2.36 -31.16 20.65
N GLU A 581 2.42 -29.87 20.97
CA GLU A 581 1.49 -29.24 21.93
C GLU A 581 0.27 -28.65 21.22
N LEU A 582 -0.92 -28.88 21.78
CA LEU A 582 -2.20 -28.34 21.32
C LEU A 582 -2.43 -26.92 21.84
N LYS A 583 -1.41 -26.07 21.69
CA LYS A 583 -1.41 -24.66 22.07
C LYS A 583 -0.32 -23.95 21.28
N ARG A 584 -0.55 -22.69 20.92
CA ARG A 584 0.49 -21.80 20.39
C ARG A 584 0.65 -20.59 21.30
N LEU A 585 1.89 -20.31 21.71
CA LEU A 585 2.23 -19.02 22.35
C LEU A 585 2.64 -18.03 21.26
N THR A 586 1.99 -16.87 21.25
CA THR A 586 2.37 -15.74 20.41
C THR A 586 2.65 -14.54 21.31
N THR A 587 3.76 -13.86 21.09
CA THR A 587 4.16 -12.69 21.87
C THR A 587 4.09 -11.43 21.01
N GLN A 588 3.75 -10.31 21.63
CA GLN A 588 3.76 -9.00 21.01
C GLN A 588 4.46 -8.00 21.94
N SER A 589 5.50 -7.37 21.42
CA SER A 589 6.21 -6.29 22.12
C SER A 589 6.08 -5.02 21.31
N ASN A 590 5.77 -3.90 21.97
CA ASN A 590 5.70 -2.61 21.32
C ASN A 590 6.47 -1.53 22.09
N GLN A 591 7.40 -0.87 21.38
CA GLN A 591 8.29 0.13 21.99
C GLN A 591 7.59 1.45 22.32
N ASN A 592 6.58 1.83 21.53
CA ASN A 592 5.87 3.10 21.71
C ASN A 592 4.94 3.09 22.92
N THR A 593 4.37 1.93 23.27
CA THR A 593 3.52 1.73 24.45
C THR A 593 4.24 1.11 25.64
N GLY A 594 5.40 0.49 25.43
CA GLY A 594 6.12 -0.32 26.43
C GLY A 594 5.44 -1.65 26.78
N ARG A 595 4.38 -2.04 26.04
CA ARG A 595 3.62 -3.27 26.29
C ARG A 595 4.39 -4.51 25.82
N ASN A 596 4.30 -5.56 26.62
CA ASN A 596 4.73 -6.91 26.28
C ASN A 596 3.59 -7.86 26.62
N ASP A 597 2.84 -8.24 25.60
CA ASP A 597 1.64 -9.04 25.72
C ASP A 597 1.91 -10.47 25.21
N GLU A 598 1.35 -11.46 25.89
CA GLU A 598 1.39 -12.86 25.49
C GLU A 598 -0.02 -13.34 25.21
N TRP A 599 -0.17 -14.11 24.14
CA TRP A 599 -1.42 -14.78 23.79
C TRP A 599 -1.19 -16.28 23.64
N HIS A 600 -1.89 -17.04 24.46
CA HIS A 600 -1.97 -18.49 24.37
C HIS A 600 -3.19 -18.86 23.52
N ASP A 601 -2.95 -19.17 22.27
CA ASP A 601 -3.96 -19.60 21.30
C ASP A 601 -4.30 -21.08 21.53
N PRO A 602 -5.49 -21.41 22.04
CA PRO A 602 -5.87 -22.79 22.36
C PRO A 602 -6.25 -23.61 21.11
N TYR A 603 -6.29 -22.96 19.94
CA TYR A 603 -6.54 -23.59 18.65
C TYR A 603 -5.27 -23.71 17.79
N GLY A 604 -4.12 -23.29 18.31
CA GLY A 604 -2.83 -23.38 17.65
C GLY A 604 -2.08 -24.67 17.97
N LEU A 605 -1.01 -24.93 17.23
CA LEU A 605 -0.14 -26.11 17.37
C LEU A 605 1.31 -25.67 17.50
N THR A 606 2.07 -26.35 18.37
CA THR A 606 3.51 -26.14 18.53
C THR A 606 4.27 -27.48 18.51
N PRO A 607 5.01 -27.79 17.44
CA PRO A 607 5.03 -27.09 16.16
C PRO A 607 3.74 -27.35 15.35
N MET A 608 3.48 -26.51 14.36
CA MET A 608 2.36 -26.71 13.43
C MET A 608 2.67 -27.77 12.36
N ARG A 609 3.95 -27.90 11.99
CA ARG A 609 4.43 -28.91 11.04
C ARG A 609 5.58 -29.67 11.69
N ALA A 610 5.50 -31.00 11.67
CA ALA A 610 6.55 -31.84 12.23
C ALA A 610 6.96 -32.94 11.25
N SER A 611 8.24 -33.35 11.29
CA SER A 611 8.71 -34.55 10.60
C SER A 611 9.07 -35.67 11.57
N VAL A 612 8.73 -36.90 11.19
CA VAL A 612 8.99 -38.11 11.98
C VAL A 612 9.43 -39.26 11.07
N ALA A 613 10.22 -40.17 11.62
CA ALA A 613 10.53 -41.42 10.92
C ALA A 613 9.28 -42.30 10.82
N ARG A 614 9.16 -43.05 9.73
CA ARG A 614 8.15 -44.10 9.59
C ARG A 614 8.07 -45.02 10.83
N GLY A 615 6.85 -45.26 11.30
CA GLY A 615 6.58 -46.11 12.47
C GLY A 615 6.88 -45.45 13.81
N ALA A 616 7.24 -44.16 13.83
CA ALA A 616 7.35 -43.40 15.07
C ALA A 616 5.99 -43.23 15.74
N THR A 617 5.98 -43.30 17.07
CA THR A 617 4.85 -42.84 17.88
C THR A 617 4.91 -41.33 17.99
N VAL A 618 3.86 -40.67 17.48
CA VAL A 618 3.66 -39.22 17.59
C VAL A 618 2.70 -38.96 18.75
N THR A 619 3.03 -37.99 19.59
CA THR A 619 2.28 -37.63 20.80
C THR A 619 1.80 -36.19 20.74
N TRP A 620 0.51 -35.98 20.99
CA TRP A 620 -0.10 -34.67 21.17
C TRP A 620 -0.40 -34.46 22.64
N THR A 621 0.08 -33.37 23.22
CA THR A 621 -0.18 -32.98 24.61
C THR A 621 -1.13 -31.80 24.65
N ASN A 622 -2.17 -31.89 25.48
CA ASN A 622 -3.18 -30.85 25.61
C ASN A 622 -2.97 -30.02 26.89
N PRO A 623 -2.33 -28.84 26.80
CA PRO A 623 -2.17 -27.94 27.95
C PRO A 623 -3.35 -26.97 28.14
N THR A 624 -4.41 -27.06 27.34
CA THR A 624 -5.57 -26.14 27.39
C THR A 624 -6.71 -26.74 28.22
N ASP A 625 -7.77 -25.96 28.39
CA ASP A 625 -9.02 -26.36 29.03
C ASP A 625 -10.04 -26.99 28.05
N LEU A 626 -9.75 -26.94 26.74
CA LEU A 626 -10.58 -27.55 25.71
C LEU A 626 -10.30 -29.06 25.61
N THR A 627 -11.27 -29.82 25.12
CA THR A 627 -11.03 -31.21 24.68
C THR A 627 -10.71 -31.22 23.19
N HIS A 628 -9.73 -32.02 22.78
CA HIS A 628 -9.31 -32.12 21.39
C HIS A 628 -9.23 -33.57 20.92
N THR A 629 -9.75 -33.88 19.74
CA THR A 629 -9.57 -35.16 19.05
C THR A 629 -8.79 -34.93 17.76
N ILE A 630 -7.53 -35.35 17.73
CA ILE A 630 -6.67 -35.16 16.56
C ILE A 630 -6.84 -36.33 15.60
N SER A 631 -7.19 -36.03 14.35
CA SER A 631 -7.49 -37.02 13.32
C SER A 631 -6.86 -36.62 11.99
N ALA A 632 -6.35 -37.60 11.25
CA ALA A 632 -5.94 -37.39 9.87
C ALA A 632 -7.13 -36.95 9.02
N ARG A 633 -6.94 -35.98 8.11
CA ARG A 633 -8.04 -35.51 7.26
C ARG A 633 -8.55 -36.60 6.31
N ASP A 634 -7.70 -37.54 5.91
CA ASP A 634 -8.08 -38.70 5.09
C ASP A 634 -8.78 -39.82 5.90
N GLY A 635 -8.92 -39.65 7.22
CA GLY A 635 -9.55 -40.61 8.12
C GLY A 635 -8.68 -41.82 8.48
N SER A 636 -7.39 -41.82 8.14
CA SER A 636 -6.50 -42.97 8.35
C SER A 636 -6.17 -43.26 9.82
N TRP A 637 -6.20 -42.26 10.69
CA TRP A 637 -5.94 -42.42 12.13
C TRP A 637 -6.61 -41.33 12.97
N THR A 638 -6.74 -41.61 14.27
CA THR A 638 -7.21 -40.66 15.28
C THR A 638 -6.59 -40.96 16.64
N THR A 639 -6.34 -39.93 17.45
CA THR A 639 -5.93 -40.07 18.85
C THR A 639 -7.07 -40.48 19.76
N GLY A 640 -8.33 -40.33 19.30
CA GLY A 640 -9.48 -40.20 20.20
C GLY A 640 -9.41 -38.90 21.04
N PRO A 641 -10.37 -38.67 21.94
CA PRO A 641 -10.43 -37.45 22.75
C PRO A 641 -9.24 -37.33 23.71
N ILE A 642 -8.60 -36.16 23.70
CA ILE A 642 -7.51 -35.75 24.60
C ILE A 642 -8.07 -34.68 25.53
N ALA A 643 -8.34 -35.07 26.78
CA ALA A 643 -8.81 -34.16 27.82
C ALA A 643 -7.73 -33.14 28.22
N ALA A 644 -8.14 -32.07 28.92
CA ALA A 644 -7.24 -31.09 29.50
C ALA A 644 -6.15 -31.74 30.36
N GLY A 645 -4.89 -31.39 30.11
CA GLY A 645 -3.71 -31.95 30.78
C GLY A 645 -3.31 -33.37 30.36
N ALA A 646 -4.03 -33.99 29.41
CA ALA A 646 -3.73 -35.33 28.92
C ALA A 646 -2.92 -35.30 27.62
N SER A 647 -2.47 -36.49 27.19
CA SER A 647 -1.82 -36.69 25.89
C SER A 647 -2.47 -37.85 25.14
N GLY A 648 -2.55 -37.73 23.81
CA GLY A 648 -2.93 -38.80 22.89
C GLY A 648 -1.75 -39.18 22.00
N SER A 649 -1.72 -40.39 21.46
CA SER A 649 -0.63 -40.82 20.57
C SER A 649 -1.10 -41.78 19.49
N VAL A 650 -0.47 -41.68 18.32
CA VAL A 650 -0.68 -42.61 17.20
C VAL A 650 0.65 -43.05 16.61
N VAL A 651 0.67 -44.23 15.98
CA VAL A 651 1.79 -44.71 15.16
C VAL A 651 1.41 -44.54 13.71
N ILE A 652 2.27 -43.89 12.92
CA ILE A 652 2.00 -43.62 11.51
C ILE A 652 3.02 -44.37 10.65
N GLU A 653 2.51 -45.34 9.89
CA GLU A 653 3.33 -46.27 9.10
C GLU A 653 3.42 -45.90 7.62
N THR A 654 2.64 -44.93 7.17
CA THR A 654 2.58 -44.51 5.77
C THR A 654 3.48 -43.30 5.58
N ALA A 655 4.50 -43.42 4.72
CA ALA A 655 5.36 -42.29 4.36
C ALA A 655 4.59 -41.24 3.54
N GLY A 656 5.02 -39.98 3.59
CA GLY A 656 4.43 -38.85 2.87
C GLY A 656 3.95 -37.72 3.77
N GLU A 657 3.24 -36.76 3.19
CA GLU A 657 2.65 -35.63 3.90
C GLU A 657 1.23 -35.95 4.33
N HIS A 658 0.94 -35.79 5.62
CA HIS A 658 -0.34 -36.07 6.23
C HIS A 658 -0.87 -34.81 6.90
N GLU A 659 -1.97 -34.27 6.39
CA GLU A 659 -2.71 -33.22 7.08
C GLU A 659 -3.61 -33.83 8.16
N TYR A 660 -3.62 -33.20 9.33
CA TYR A 660 -4.49 -33.58 10.43
C TYR A 660 -5.21 -32.35 11.01
N VAL A 661 -6.37 -32.60 11.61
CA VAL A 661 -7.23 -31.58 12.21
C VAL A 661 -7.69 -31.99 13.60
N CYS A 662 -8.16 -31.02 14.39
CA CYS A 662 -9.01 -31.31 15.55
C CYS A 662 -10.46 -31.51 15.10
N THR A 663 -11.12 -32.56 15.56
CA THR A 663 -12.48 -32.91 15.12
C THR A 663 -13.51 -31.91 15.66
N GLU A 664 -13.34 -31.47 16.91
CA GLU A 664 -14.18 -30.48 17.58
C GLU A 664 -13.89 -29.05 17.11
N HIS A 665 -12.64 -28.80 16.69
CA HIS A 665 -12.15 -27.49 16.24
C HIS A 665 -11.44 -27.64 14.88
N PRO A 666 -12.15 -27.83 13.76
CA PRO A 666 -11.52 -28.18 12.48
C PRO A 666 -10.56 -27.13 11.91
N TRP A 667 -10.56 -25.92 12.46
CA TRP A 667 -9.59 -24.86 12.16
C TRP A 667 -8.23 -25.03 12.88
N THR A 668 -8.09 -25.99 13.79
CA THR A 668 -6.79 -26.45 14.32
C THR A 668 -6.19 -27.44 13.32
N ILE A 669 -5.39 -26.93 12.39
CA ILE A 669 -4.83 -27.68 11.25
C ILE A 669 -3.31 -27.81 11.41
N GLY A 670 -2.78 -29.01 11.25
CA GLY A 670 -1.34 -29.28 11.25
C GLY A 670 -0.91 -30.26 10.16
N GLN A 671 0.41 -30.41 9.99
CA GLN A 671 1.00 -31.29 8.99
C GLN A 671 2.06 -32.20 9.62
N LEU A 672 2.00 -33.50 9.32
CA LEU A 672 3.06 -34.45 9.58
C LEU A 672 3.74 -34.85 8.28
N VAL A 673 5.07 -34.79 8.26
CA VAL A 673 5.91 -35.32 7.18
C VAL A 673 6.54 -36.62 7.67
N VAL A 674 6.09 -37.75 7.14
CA VAL A 674 6.62 -39.07 7.52
C VAL A 674 7.67 -39.49 6.51
N GLU A 675 8.92 -39.60 6.97
CA GLU A 675 10.10 -39.96 6.17
C GLU A 675 10.22 -41.46 5.88
#